data_AF-A0A5E5BJG7-F1
#
_entry.id   AF-A0A5E5BJG7-F1
#
_cell.length_a   1.000
_cell.length_b   1.000
_cell.length_c   1.000
_cell.angle_alpha   90.00
_cell.angle_beta   90.00
_cell.angle_gamma   90.00
#
_symmetry.space_group_name_H-M   'P 1'
#
loop_
_entity.id
_entity.type
_entity.pdbx_description
1 polymer ?
#
loop_
_entity_poly.entity_id
_entity_poly.type
_entity_poly.pdbx_seq_one_letter_code
_entity_poly.pdbx_strand_id
1 'polypeptide(L)'
;MANGLVLTTRSHAHCAAFLPNQLHEKATDVLDTVDFDSSESVVNAHRKLTNMGMGWLERFYDRVFNHGNQAANLAAFATLALHGRADQAQKNAKEIPGPRITALVMVVKALSRTGRDDLLLTINGCSQDNEFSQYLAQADRFFMAGYVYAQRDNLAESSACFAHAAEAYLQRGQQGNAREAYELAGRAYAWVGAYAWLKRDDTGERKAAEPIHRHAQSVDAYHKAAKAFHAADLRREVKSVYTNIARIYEKIAEAHTAVGLFEEAGEALIAAAQTYSKINADSETATQRLQMAAEAYCTAGLRKERGAKGEAKDRVAAAKEAVAAHRKSLDAYAQANQLSGIAFAYHNIAKACTRAELPGEAADAYAKAADAYLQIATERRPQCASDYKTVADAYKAAADIYTELKFPEHAAAAHKKAQEACKTAAQAFETFAAQLSGPEFAALAASYYEEAADAYSQAGLDEPAVKAREQVKAVYQTAAEAYLSAAAQTRDPGRAASDYRHAVDAYTKAQMPQHAEHANARAAEAEALALAYHRFKGGAPAVRAAFNAQAPGPALITRLNAEIAAHRADLASHGGCTFDSRTFFMDGGADCVSFEQFDPSADVEWCLIRRNENNTVFDLITVVTADAMIRNGTNHLVLGRPLRPGDLLRGEAVLNLLTKVAGPLGESAGSGAPMGGQLAPPVSTSKSLLSRFRQFLG
;
A
#
# COMPACT_ATOMS: atom_id res chain seq x y z
N MET A 1 -9.71 35.63 51.91
CA MET A 1 -11.09 36.12 52.08
C MET A 1 -12.00 34.92 52.27
N ALA A 2 -13.15 35.07 52.94
CA ALA A 2 -14.02 33.96 53.32
C ALA A 2 -15.19 33.74 52.34
N ASN A 3 -16.04 32.76 52.68
CA ASN A 3 -17.28 32.33 52.01
C ASN A 3 -17.07 31.41 50.79
N GLY A 4 -17.71 30.25 50.70
CA GLY A 4 -18.60 29.62 51.70
C GLY A 4 -18.68 28.10 51.53
N LEU A 5 -18.48 27.37 52.62
CA LEU A 5 -18.45 25.91 52.65
C LEU A 5 -19.64 25.38 53.49
N VAL A 6 -20.81 25.26 52.87
CA VAL A 6 -22.01 24.72 53.52
C VAL A 6 -21.91 23.19 53.56
N LEU A 7 -21.16 22.67 54.54
CA LEU A 7 -21.15 21.23 54.84
C LEU A 7 -22.47 20.84 55.52
N THR A 8 -23.26 20.02 54.84
CA THR A 8 -24.46 19.39 55.39
C THR A 8 -24.08 18.28 56.37
N THR A 9 -23.83 18.65 57.63
CA THR A 9 -23.50 17.77 58.76
C THR A 9 -24.66 16.83 59.13
N ARG A 10 -24.92 15.83 58.29
CA ARG A 10 -25.98 14.83 58.49
C ARG A 10 -25.53 13.71 59.44
N SER A 11 -25.57 14.02 60.74
CA SER A 11 -25.68 13.08 61.87
C SER A 11 -24.99 11.71 61.70
N HIS A 12 -23.68 11.66 61.95
CA HIS A 12 -23.05 10.43 62.44
C HIS A 12 -23.23 10.33 63.95
N ALA A 13 -24.47 10.02 64.36
CA ALA A 13 -24.72 9.56 65.71
C ALA A 13 -24.10 8.15 65.87
N HIS A 14 -23.03 8.04 66.65
CA HIS A 14 -22.47 6.74 67.03
C HIS A 14 -23.52 5.95 67.84
N CYS A 15 -24.11 4.92 67.23
CA CYS A 15 -24.82 3.87 67.96
C CYS A 15 -23.80 3.00 68.71
N ALA A 16 -23.24 3.55 69.79
CA ALA A 16 -22.33 2.83 70.66
C ALA A 16 -23.04 1.67 71.37
N ALA A 17 -22.48 0.47 71.19
CA ALA A 17 -22.64 -0.76 71.96
C ALA A 17 -23.83 -0.87 72.94
N PHE A 18 -24.84 -1.67 72.56
CA PHE A 18 -25.43 -2.67 73.45
C PHE A 18 -25.84 -3.91 72.64
N LEU A 19 -25.43 -5.10 73.11
CA LEU A 19 -25.69 -6.44 72.54
C LEU A 19 -25.01 -6.91 71.22
N PRO A 20 -23.79 -6.47 70.77
CA PRO A 20 -23.11 -7.14 69.64
C PRO A 20 -22.27 -8.37 70.03
N ASN A 21 -21.46 -8.25 71.09
CA ASN A 21 -20.29 -9.12 71.30
C ASN A 21 -20.64 -10.61 71.43
N GLN A 22 -21.60 -10.97 72.28
CA GLN A 22 -22.01 -12.36 72.59
C GLN A 22 -22.47 -13.20 71.39
N LEU A 23 -22.66 -12.61 70.22
CA LEU A 23 -23.05 -13.33 69.02
C LEU A 23 -21.97 -13.30 67.94
N HIS A 24 -21.15 -12.25 67.89
CA HIS A 24 -19.87 -12.28 67.17
C HIS A 24 -18.92 -13.34 67.77
N GLU A 25 -18.89 -13.45 69.11
CA GLU A 25 -18.21 -14.52 69.84
C GLU A 25 -18.64 -15.89 69.30
N LYS A 26 -19.95 -16.20 69.24
CA LYS A 26 -20.46 -17.48 68.72
C LYS A 26 -20.12 -17.78 67.25
N ALA A 27 -20.01 -16.75 66.41
CA ALA A 27 -19.58 -16.91 65.02
C ALA A 27 -18.08 -17.27 64.96
N THR A 28 -17.29 -16.62 65.80
CA THR A 28 -15.85 -16.87 65.96
C THR A 28 -15.61 -18.25 66.57
N ASP A 29 -16.33 -18.63 67.64
CA ASP A 29 -16.30 -19.97 68.26
C ASP A 29 -16.51 -21.09 67.22
N VAL A 30 -17.46 -20.90 66.29
CA VAL A 30 -17.73 -21.89 65.23
C VAL A 30 -16.65 -21.90 64.16
N LEU A 31 -16.00 -20.77 63.84
CA LEU A 31 -14.86 -20.72 62.93
C LEU A 31 -13.57 -21.28 63.57
N ASP A 32 -13.41 -21.14 64.88
CA ASP A 32 -12.22 -21.52 65.65
C ASP A 32 -12.24 -22.99 66.08
N THR A 33 -13.43 -23.61 66.07
CA THR A 33 -13.62 -25.06 66.35
C THR A 33 -13.74 -25.92 65.08
N VAL A 34 -13.51 -25.35 63.88
CA VAL A 34 -13.53 -26.14 62.62
C VAL A 34 -12.27 -26.99 62.50
N ASP A 35 -12.48 -28.30 62.37
CA ASP A 35 -11.43 -29.19 61.88
C ASP A 35 -11.49 -29.25 60.35
N PHE A 36 -10.60 -28.50 59.69
CA PHE A 36 -10.50 -28.46 58.23
C PHE A 36 -9.99 -29.75 57.58
N ASP A 37 -9.49 -30.72 58.36
CA ASP A 37 -9.15 -32.04 57.85
C ASP A 37 -10.35 -33.02 57.95
N SER A 38 -11.48 -32.59 58.53
CA SER A 38 -12.73 -33.36 58.66
C SER A 38 -13.88 -32.73 57.85
N SER A 39 -14.26 -33.41 56.77
CA SER A 39 -15.37 -32.99 55.89
C SER A 39 -16.69 -32.79 56.65
N GLU A 40 -17.00 -33.65 57.62
CA GLU A 40 -18.19 -33.50 58.46
C GLU A 40 -18.10 -32.24 59.36
N SER A 41 -16.93 -31.94 59.91
CA SER A 41 -16.71 -30.75 60.73
C SER A 41 -16.91 -29.47 59.92
N VAL A 42 -16.34 -29.39 58.71
CA VAL A 42 -16.49 -28.25 57.80
C VAL A 42 -17.95 -28.08 57.33
N VAL A 43 -18.63 -29.18 56.95
CA VAL A 43 -20.06 -29.13 56.54
C VAL A 43 -20.97 -28.76 57.72
N ASN A 44 -20.71 -29.25 58.93
CA ASN A 44 -21.46 -28.85 60.13
C ASN A 44 -21.17 -27.40 60.52
N ALA A 45 -19.95 -26.89 60.34
CA ALA A 45 -19.61 -25.48 60.55
C ALA A 45 -20.31 -24.57 59.53
N HIS A 46 -20.30 -24.93 58.24
CA HIS A 46 -21.04 -24.23 57.19
C HIS A 46 -22.54 -24.17 57.52
N ARG A 47 -23.14 -25.32 57.83
CA ARG A 47 -24.56 -25.43 58.23
C ARG A 47 -24.88 -24.62 59.49
N LYS A 48 -23.97 -24.56 60.47
CA LYS A 48 -24.14 -23.69 61.66
C LYS A 48 -24.15 -22.22 61.25
N LEU A 49 -23.16 -21.77 60.46
CA LEU A 49 -23.06 -20.38 60.00
C LEU A 49 -24.26 -19.95 59.16
N THR A 50 -24.82 -20.83 58.31
CA THR A 50 -26.06 -20.52 57.56
C THR A 50 -27.31 -20.53 58.43
N ASN A 51 -27.42 -21.49 59.36
CA ASN A 51 -28.62 -21.67 60.17
C ASN A 51 -28.63 -20.84 61.46
N MET A 52 -27.55 -20.08 61.73
CA MET A 52 -27.45 -19.12 62.85
C MET A 52 -28.48 -17.96 62.79
N GLY A 53 -29.22 -17.84 61.69
CA GLY A 53 -30.63 -17.44 61.72
C GLY A 53 -30.96 -16.12 62.41
N MET A 54 -30.78 -15.02 61.66
CA MET A 54 -31.21 -13.64 61.99
C MET A 54 -30.58 -12.99 63.22
N GLY A 55 -30.44 -13.65 64.37
CA GLY A 55 -30.09 -12.99 65.64
C GLY A 55 -28.82 -12.13 65.67
N TRP A 56 -27.79 -12.46 64.88
CA TRP A 56 -26.50 -11.75 64.86
C TRP A 56 -26.16 -11.09 63.54
N LEU A 57 -26.59 -11.71 62.45
CA LEU A 57 -26.27 -11.29 61.09
C LEU A 57 -27.30 -10.30 60.54
N GLU A 58 -28.53 -10.23 61.05
CA GLU A 58 -29.61 -9.37 60.51
C GLU A 58 -29.22 -7.90 60.39
N ARG A 59 -28.70 -7.25 61.46
CA ARG A 59 -28.31 -5.83 61.39
C ARG A 59 -27.13 -5.55 60.46
N PHE A 60 -26.18 -6.49 60.33
CA PHE A 60 -25.13 -6.38 59.31
C PHE A 60 -25.72 -6.61 57.93
N TYR A 61 -26.57 -7.63 57.78
CA TYR A 61 -27.13 -8.08 56.51
C TYR A 61 -28.05 -7.02 55.89
N ASP A 62 -28.97 -6.45 56.66
CA ASP A 62 -29.88 -5.39 56.22
C ASP A 62 -29.15 -4.07 55.90
N ARG A 63 -28.00 -3.83 56.55
CA ARG A 63 -27.11 -2.71 56.21
C ARG A 63 -26.35 -2.97 54.91
N VAL A 64 -25.83 -4.18 54.73
CA VAL A 64 -24.74 -4.49 53.80
C VAL A 64 -25.18 -5.23 52.54
N PHE A 65 -26.35 -5.87 52.52
CA PHE A 65 -26.95 -6.51 51.35
C PHE A 65 -28.28 -5.85 50.96
N ASN A 66 -28.52 -5.73 49.65
CA ASN A 66 -29.84 -5.39 49.13
C ASN A 66 -30.74 -6.64 49.11
N HIS A 67 -32.05 -6.43 48.99
CA HIS A 67 -33.04 -7.51 48.88
C HIS A 67 -32.68 -8.52 47.77
N GLY A 68 -32.77 -9.81 48.10
CA GLY A 68 -32.39 -10.94 47.26
C GLY A 68 -32.61 -12.25 48.00
N ASN A 69 -32.09 -13.38 47.49
CA ASN A 69 -32.19 -14.67 48.18
C ASN A 69 -31.24 -14.70 49.40
N GLN A 70 -31.78 -14.33 50.57
CA GLN A 70 -31.04 -14.23 51.83
C GLN A 70 -30.33 -15.53 52.21
N ALA A 71 -30.97 -16.69 52.06
CA ALA A 71 -30.37 -17.99 52.35
C ALA A 71 -29.16 -18.28 51.45
N ALA A 72 -29.24 -17.96 50.15
CA ALA A 72 -28.13 -18.13 49.22
C ALA A 72 -26.98 -17.15 49.49
N ASN A 73 -27.27 -15.90 49.86
CA ASN A 73 -26.26 -14.91 50.19
C ASN A 73 -25.54 -15.25 51.51
N LEU A 74 -26.26 -15.73 52.52
CA LEU A 74 -25.70 -16.24 53.77
C LEU A 74 -24.85 -17.49 53.56
N ALA A 75 -25.30 -18.42 52.71
CA ALA A 75 -24.50 -19.60 52.32
C ALA A 75 -23.19 -19.22 51.64
N ALA A 76 -23.23 -18.26 50.71
CA ALA A 76 -22.02 -17.74 50.07
C ALA A 76 -21.09 -17.04 51.09
N PHE A 77 -21.62 -16.20 51.99
CA PHE A 77 -20.81 -15.55 53.02
C PHE A 77 -20.18 -16.57 54.00
N ALA A 78 -20.90 -17.62 54.39
CA ALA A 78 -20.38 -18.72 55.21
C ALA A 78 -19.25 -19.50 54.52
N THR A 79 -19.39 -19.79 53.21
CA THR A 79 -18.32 -20.37 52.38
C THR A 79 -17.06 -19.48 52.40
N LEU A 80 -17.21 -18.16 52.25
CA LEU A 80 -16.07 -17.24 52.29
C LEU A 80 -15.43 -17.12 53.67
N ALA A 81 -16.22 -17.10 54.75
CA ALA A 81 -15.69 -17.03 56.12
C ALA A 81 -14.85 -18.28 56.46
N LEU A 82 -15.32 -19.46 56.03
CA LEU A 82 -14.54 -20.70 56.15
C LEU A 82 -13.27 -20.68 55.31
N HIS A 83 -13.30 -20.16 54.07
CA HIS A 83 -12.09 -19.97 53.27
C HIS A 83 -11.12 -18.97 53.93
N GLY A 84 -11.64 -17.89 54.52
CA GLY A 84 -10.86 -16.92 55.25
C GLY A 84 -10.16 -17.51 56.48
N ARG A 85 -10.84 -18.38 57.23
CA ARG A 85 -10.25 -19.05 58.41
C ARG A 85 -9.30 -20.19 58.01
N ALA A 86 -9.60 -20.97 56.97
CA ALA A 86 -8.69 -21.97 56.42
C ALA A 86 -7.38 -21.34 55.92
N ASP A 87 -7.46 -20.21 55.21
CA ASP A 87 -6.30 -19.43 54.78
C ASP A 87 -5.44 -18.96 55.96
N GLN A 88 -6.06 -18.47 57.04
CA GLN A 88 -5.36 -18.03 58.26
C GLN A 88 -4.67 -19.21 58.98
N ALA A 89 -5.33 -20.36 59.03
CA ALA A 89 -4.82 -21.59 59.63
C ALA A 89 -3.83 -22.37 58.73
N GLN A 90 -3.58 -21.90 57.50
CA GLN A 90 -2.80 -22.59 56.46
C GLN A 90 -3.31 -24.02 56.16
N LYS A 91 -4.63 -24.22 56.27
CA LYS A 91 -5.31 -25.51 56.11
C LYS A 91 -5.86 -25.74 54.70
N ASN A 92 -6.13 -27.00 54.39
CA ASN A 92 -6.74 -27.42 53.14
C ASN A 92 -8.20 -26.92 53.04
N ALA A 93 -8.56 -26.33 51.90
CA ALA A 93 -9.87 -25.72 51.66
C ALA A 93 -10.85 -26.61 50.84
N LYS A 94 -10.46 -27.83 50.46
CA LYS A 94 -11.24 -28.70 49.56
C LYS A 94 -12.62 -29.13 50.09
N GLU A 95 -12.75 -29.26 51.42
CA GLU A 95 -13.99 -29.71 52.07
C GLU A 95 -15.01 -28.58 52.29
N ILE A 96 -14.68 -27.34 51.92
CA ILE A 96 -15.56 -26.18 52.12
C ILE A 96 -16.67 -26.19 51.06
N PRO A 97 -17.97 -26.13 51.44
CA PRO A 97 -19.06 -26.19 50.49
C PRO A 97 -19.09 -25.04 49.48
N GLY A 98 -18.92 -25.38 48.19
CA GLY A 98 -19.07 -24.48 47.05
C GLY A 98 -17.78 -23.76 46.63
N PRO A 99 -17.63 -23.32 45.36
CA PRO A 99 -16.40 -22.69 44.90
C PRO A 99 -16.24 -21.27 45.48
N ARG A 100 -15.04 -20.96 46.00
CA ARG A 100 -14.68 -19.64 46.56
C ARG A 100 -15.10 -18.48 45.66
N ILE A 101 -14.75 -18.52 44.37
CA ILE A 101 -15.04 -17.40 43.46
C ILE A 101 -16.54 -17.25 43.18
N THR A 102 -17.29 -18.35 43.05
CA THR A 102 -18.76 -18.31 42.95
C THR A 102 -19.37 -17.60 44.17
N ALA A 103 -18.87 -17.89 45.37
CA ALA A 103 -19.31 -17.22 46.59
C ALA A 103 -18.94 -15.72 46.61
N LEU A 104 -17.73 -15.33 46.17
CA LEU A 104 -17.33 -13.91 46.03
C LEU A 104 -18.28 -13.15 45.09
N VAL A 105 -18.61 -13.74 43.94
CA VAL A 105 -19.48 -13.14 42.92
C VAL A 105 -20.93 -13.03 43.41
N MET A 106 -21.43 -14.02 44.16
CA MET A 106 -22.75 -13.94 44.79
C MET A 106 -22.81 -12.83 45.85
N VAL A 107 -21.87 -12.81 46.79
CA VAL A 107 -21.82 -11.81 47.87
C VAL A 107 -21.68 -10.41 47.30
N VAL A 108 -20.78 -10.17 46.32
CA VAL A 108 -20.59 -8.82 45.74
C VAL A 108 -21.78 -8.34 44.89
N LYS A 109 -22.50 -9.23 44.21
CA LYS A 109 -23.75 -8.88 43.49
C LYS A 109 -24.88 -8.53 44.45
N ALA A 110 -24.91 -9.14 45.64
CA ALA A 110 -25.89 -8.86 46.67
C ALA A 110 -25.65 -7.55 47.44
N LEU A 111 -24.44 -6.98 47.45
CA LEU A 111 -24.11 -5.84 48.30
C LEU A 111 -25.01 -4.61 48.08
N SER A 112 -25.45 -4.00 49.18
CA SER A 112 -26.10 -2.69 49.21
C SER A 112 -25.12 -1.57 48.84
N ARG A 113 -25.62 -0.33 48.73
CA ARG A 113 -24.71 0.83 48.57
C ARG A 113 -23.75 0.94 49.76
N THR A 114 -24.29 0.90 50.97
CA THR A 114 -23.53 0.96 52.22
C THR A 114 -22.52 -0.18 52.30
N GLY A 115 -22.94 -1.42 52.01
CA GLY A 115 -22.04 -2.57 51.99
C GLY A 115 -20.90 -2.47 50.97
N ARG A 116 -21.11 -1.80 49.84
CA ARG A 116 -20.04 -1.50 48.88
C ARG A 116 -19.08 -0.43 49.39
N ASP A 117 -19.58 0.60 50.08
CA ASP A 117 -18.73 1.63 50.69
C ASP A 117 -17.94 1.06 51.90
N ASP A 118 -18.60 0.29 52.77
CA ASP A 118 -18.00 -0.42 53.91
C ASP A 118 -16.90 -1.41 53.49
N LEU A 119 -17.11 -2.14 52.37
CA LEU A 119 -16.09 -3.02 51.80
C LEU A 119 -14.87 -2.22 51.32
N LEU A 120 -15.08 -1.12 50.59
CA LEU A 120 -14.00 -0.31 50.04
C LEU A 120 -13.15 0.36 51.14
N LEU A 121 -13.72 0.68 52.31
CA LEU A 121 -12.92 1.17 53.43
C LEU A 121 -11.84 0.16 53.85
N THR A 122 -12.15 -1.15 53.86
CA THR A 122 -11.23 -2.20 54.34
C THR A 122 -9.97 -2.45 53.51
N ILE A 123 -9.87 -1.86 52.31
CA ILE A 123 -8.69 -1.97 51.43
C ILE A 123 -7.90 -0.66 51.32
N ASN A 124 -8.50 0.48 51.64
CA ASN A 124 -7.91 1.82 51.45
C ASN A 124 -7.05 2.27 52.65
N GLY A 125 -6.36 1.33 53.33
CA GLY A 125 -5.50 1.59 54.49
C GLY A 125 -6.24 1.96 55.80
N CYS A 126 -7.49 2.42 55.71
CA CYS A 126 -8.38 2.65 56.84
C CYS A 126 -8.85 1.31 57.44
N SER A 127 -8.03 0.71 58.31
CA SER A 127 -8.38 -0.48 59.09
C SER A 127 -9.41 -0.17 60.18
N GLN A 128 -10.63 0.16 59.77
CA GLN A 128 -11.80 0.02 60.63
C GLN A 128 -12.13 -1.47 60.70
N ASP A 129 -12.06 -2.04 61.89
CA ASP A 129 -12.45 -3.43 62.15
C ASP A 129 -13.97 -3.57 61.93
N ASN A 130 -14.33 -3.90 60.70
CA ASN A 130 -15.69 -4.26 60.30
C ASN A 130 -15.77 -5.74 59.90
N GLU A 131 -17.00 -6.20 59.69
CA GLU A 131 -17.32 -7.61 59.48
C GLU A 131 -16.65 -8.18 58.20
N PHE A 132 -16.41 -7.36 57.17
CA PHE A 132 -15.62 -7.79 56.01
C PHE A 132 -14.15 -8.00 56.36
N SER A 133 -13.53 -7.06 57.09
CA SER A 133 -12.12 -7.20 57.49
C SER A 133 -11.87 -8.39 58.40
N GLN A 134 -12.87 -8.74 59.21
CA GLN A 134 -12.84 -9.77 60.22
C GLN A 134 -13.07 -11.18 59.64
N TYR A 135 -14.10 -11.38 58.82
CA TYR A 135 -14.45 -12.70 58.29
C TYR A 135 -13.82 -13.02 56.92
N LEU A 136 -13.50 -12.01 56.09
CA LEU A 136 -12.98 -12.24 54.73
C LEU A 136 -11.46 -12.03 54.64
N ALA A 137 -10.78 -12.93 53.92
CA ALA A 137 -9.36 -12.75 53.64
C ALA A 137 -9.11 -11.47 52.84
N GLN A 138 -7.92 -10.88 53.00
CA GLN A 138 -7.55 -9.66 52.28
C GLN A 138 -7.63 -9.84 50.75
N ALA A 139 -7.30 -11.02 50.23
CA ALA A 139 -7.45 -11.37 48.80
C ALA A 139 -8.92 -11.33 48.34
N ASP A 140 -9.84 -11.87 49.14
CA ASP A 140 -11.28 -11.86 48.86
C ASP A 140 -11.83 -10.43 48.86
N ARG A 141 -11.39 -9.60 49.81
CA ARG A 141 -11.77 -8.18 49.89
C ARG A 141 -11.30 -7.41 48.67
N PHE A 142 -10.05 -7.61 48.24
CA PHE A 142 -9.55 -7.03 46.99
C PHE A 142 -10.33 -7.54 45.75
N PHE A 143 -10.63 -8.84 45.67
CA PHE A 143 -11.39 -9.39 44.55
C PHE A 143 -12.80 -8.78 44.45
N MET A 144 -13.52 -8.69 45.57
CA MET A 144 -14.83 -8.07 45.62
C MET A 144 -14.76 -6.56 45.37
N ALA A 145 -13.75 -5.86 45.88
CA ALA A 145 -13.53 -4.45 45.60
C ALA A 145 -13.30 -4.18 44.10
N GLY A 146 -12.63 -5.09 43.38
CA GLY A 146 -12.49 -5.05 41.92
C GLY A 146 -13.85 -4.96 41.21
N TYR A 147 -14.79 -5.83 41.58
CA TYR A 147 -16.18 -5.77 41.07
C TYR A 147 -16.90 -4.47 41.46
N VAL A 148 -16.71 -3.96 42.69
CA VAL A 148 -17.35 -2.70 43.13
C VAL A 148 -16.82 -1.49 42.35
N TYR A 149 -15.51 -1.40 42.11
CA TYR A 149 -14.94 -0.33 41.31
C TYR A 149 -15.37 -0.43 39.83
N ALA A 150 -15.45 -1.63 39.26
CA ALA A 150 -15.98 -1.85 37.91
C ALA A 150 -17.44 -1.36 37.77
N GLN A 151 -18.29 -1.61 38.77
CA GLN A 151 -19.67 -1.09 38.81
C GLN A 151 -19.76 0.44 38.94
N ARG A 152 -18.69 1.09 39.43
CA ARG A 152 -18.55 2.55 39.54
C ARG A 152 -17.82 3.17 38.34
N ASP A 153 -17.63 2.40 37.26
CA ASP A 153 -16.82 2.72 36.07
C ASP A 153 -15.34 3.07 36.35
N ASN A 154 -14.83 2.86 37.58
CA ASN A 154 -13.44 3.09 37.92
C ASN A 154 -12.59 1.87 37.54
N LEU A 155 -12.32 1.74 36.24
CA LEU A 155 -11.62 0.59 35.66
C LEU A 155 -10.17 0.46 36.15
N ALA A 156 -9.52 1.56 36.54
CA ALA A 156 -8.13 1.56 37.01
C ALA A 156 -8.00 0.95 38.42
N GLU A 157 -8.80 1.40 39.39
CA GLU A 157 -8.82 0.79 40.73
C GLU A 157 -9.36 -0.64 40.68
N SER A 158 -10.33 -0.91 39.79
CA SER A 158 -10.83 -2.25 39.51
C SER A 158 -9.70 -3.21 39.09
N SER A 159 -8.88 -2.85 38.11
CA SER A 159 -7.80 -3.71 37.62
C SER A 159 -6.66 -3.88 38.63
N ALA A 160 -6.36 -2.85 39.43
CA ALA A 160 -5.40 -2.92 40.53
C ALA A 160 -5.88 -3.88 41.63
N CYS A 161 -7.14 -3.77 42.06
CA CYS A 161 -7.75 -4.64 43.07
C CYS A 161 -7.73 -6.12 42.63
N PHE A 162 -8.13 -6.43 41.40
CA PHE A 162 -8.03 -7.81 40.89
C PHE A 162 -6.59 -8.33 40.82
N ALA A 163 -5.61 -7.49 40.46
CA ALA A 163 -4.21 -7.89 40.44
C ALA A 163 -3.66 -8.22 41.85
N HIS A 164 -3.97 -7.40 42.86
CA HIS A 164 -3.58 -7.66 44.25
C HIS A 164 -4.25 -8.92 44.83
N ALA A 165 -5.51 -9.18 44.49
CA ALA A 165 -6.16 -10.44 44.83
C ALA A 165 -5.43 -11.65 44.20
N ALA A 166 -5.07 -11.56 42.92
CA ALA A 166 -4.37 -12.62 42.20
C ALA A 166 -2.97 -12.91 42.77
N GLU A 167 -2.19 -11.87 43.07
CA GLU A 167 -0.87 -11.99 43.70
C GLU A 167 -0.98 -12.61 45.11
N ALA A 168 -1.99 -12.24 45.90
CA ALA A 168 -2.24 -12.82 47.23
C ALA A 168 -2.73 -14.28 47.20
N TYR A 169 -3.56 -14.67 46.22
CA TYR A 169 -3.93 -16.07 46.01
C TYR A 169 -2.73 -16.92 45.55
N LEU A 170 -1.87 -16.37 44.69
CA LEU A 170 -0.66 -17.05 44.20
C LEU A 170 0.33 -17.34 45.34
N GLN A 171 0.56 -16.38 46.23
CA GLN A 171 1.39 -16.56 47.44
C GLN A 171 0.86 -17.67 48.37
N ARG A 172 -0.45 -17.96 48.33
CA ARG A 172 -1.12 -19.02 49.09
C ARG A 172 -1.21 -20.35 48.33
N GLY A 173 -0.56 -20.47 47.17
CA GLY A 173 -0.61 -21.65 46.31
C GLY A 173 -1.96 -21.88 45.61
N GLN A 174 -2.89 -20.93 45.67
CA GLN A 174 -4.27 -21.09 45.18
C GLN A 174 -4.36 -20.77 43.68
N GLN A 175 -3.67 -21.57 42.87
CA GLN A 175 -3.47 -21.34 41.43
C GLN A 175 -4.78 -21.09 40.65
N GLY A 176 -5.88 -21.78 41.00
CA GLY A 176 -7.19 -21.55 40.37
C GLY A 176 -7.75 -20.15 40.65
N ASN A 177 -7.78 -19.74 41.92
CA ASN A 177 -8.26 -18.43 42.33
C ASN A 177 -7.37 -17.30 41.79
N ALA A 178 -6.04 -17.52 41.78
CA ALA A 178 -5.07 -16.61 41.20
C ALA A 178 -5.31 -16.43 39.68
N ARG A 179 -5.51 -17.54 38.94
CA ARG A 179 -5.79 -17.52 37.49
C ARG A 179 -7.03 -16.69 37.16
N GLU A 180 -8.14 -16.90 37.87
CA GLU A 180 -9.40 -16.20 37.61
C GLU A 180 -9.32 -14.71 37.98
N ALA A 181 -8.66 -14.37 39.09
CA ALA A 181 -8.37 -12.99 39.44
C ALA A 181 -7.43 -12.30 38.42
N TYR A 182 -6.41 -12.98 37.91
CA TYR A 182 -5.57 -12.47 36.83
C TYR A 182 -6.32 -12.30 35.50
N GLU A 183 -7.29 -13.17 35.18
CA GLU A 183 -8.15 -12.96 34.00
C GLU A 183 -8.96 -11.67 34.13
N LEU A 184 -9.62 -11.45 35.28
CA LEU A 184 -10.41 -10.25 35.53
C LEU A 184 -9.54 -8.98 35.54
N ALA A 185 -8.35 -9.04 36.16
CA ALA A 185 -7.36 -7.97 36.10
C ALA A 185 -6.96 -7.67 34.64
N GLY A 186 -6.62 -8.70 33.87
CA GLY A 186 -6.22 -8.58 32.46
C GLY A 186 -7.31 -7.97 31.59
N ARG A 187 -8.57 -8.40 31.78
CA ARG A 187 -9.72 -7.82 31.08
C ARG A 187 -9.92 -6.36 31.48
N ALA A 188 -9.93 -6.02 32.76
CA ALA A 188 -10.11 -4.65 33.24
C ALA A 188 -9.00 -3.71 32.72
N TYR A 189 -7.73 -4.12 32.78
CA TYR A 189 -6.60 -3.38 32.19
C TYR A 189 -6.75 -3.19 30.66
N ALA A 190 -7.21 -4.21 29.95
CA ALA A 190 -7.48 -4.11 28.50
C ALA A 190 -8.61 -3.12 28.17
N TRP A 191 -9.60 -2.95 29.06
CA TRP A 191 -10.64 -1.91 28.92
C TRP A 191 -10.12 -0.51 29.26
N VAL A 192 -9.25 -0.34 30.27
CA VAL A 192 -8.53 0.93 30.52
C VAL A 192 -7.76 1.35 29.26
N GLY A 193 -7.00 0.41 28.67
CA GLY A 193 -6.27 0.63 27.42
C GLY A 193 -7.18 1.06 26.27
N ALA A 194 -8.28 0.34 26.05
CA ALA A 194 -9.25 0.66 24.99
C ALA A 194 -9.92 2.03 25.20
N TYR A 195 -10.23 2.41 26.44
CA TYR A 195 -10.88 3.68 26.75
C TYR A 195 -9.93 4.87 26.54
N ALA A 196 -8.67 4.76 26.99
CA ALA A 196 -7.63 5.77 26.74
C ALA A 196 -7.35 5.97 25.24
N TRP A 197 -7.50 4.92 24.42
CA TRP A 197 -7.35 4.98 22.96
C TRP A 197 -8.53 5.66 22.24
N LEU A 198 -9.75 5.59 22.80
CA LEU A 198 -10.99 6.00 22.10
C LEU A 198 -11.55 7.38 22.48
N LYS A 199 -11.06 8.00 23.55
CA LYS A 199 -11.54 9.32 23.99
C LYS A 199 -11.08 10.44 23.05
N ARG A 200 -11.89 10.73 22.03
CA ARG A 200 -11.90 12.04 21.34
C ARG A 200 -12.29 13.11 22.34
N ASP A 201 -11.66 14.27 22.25
CA ASP A 201 -12.17 15.49 22.86
C ASP A 201 -12.95 16.28 21.81
N ASP A 202 -14.12 16.78 22.19
CA ASP A 202 -15.04 17.52 21.31
C ASP A 202 -14.58 18.97 21.03
N THR A 203 -13.36 19.34 21.45
CA THR A 203 -12.78 20.69 21.34
C THR A 203 -12.02 20.94 20.02
N GLY A 204 -11.79 19.91 19.20
CA GLY A 204 -11.23 20.03 17.84
C GLY A 204 -9.73 20.36 17.73
N GLU A 205 -9.12 21.03 18.72
CA GLU A 205 -7.69 21.37 18.71
C GLU A 205 -6.78 20.15 18.88
N ARG A 206 -6.23 19.62 17.78
CA ARG A 206 -5.21 18.56 17.80
C ARG A 206 -3.84 19.06 18.29
N LYS A 207 -3.68 19.26 19.60
CA LYS A 207 -2.35 19.39 20.22
C LYS A 207 -1.69 18.02 20.28
N ALA A 208 -0.71 17.77 19.41
CA ALA A 208 -0.18 16.43 19.14
C ALA A 208 0.37 15.67 20.37
N ALA A 209 0.85 16.39 21.39
CA ALA A 209 1.34 15.80 22.64
C ALA A 209 0.26 15.02 23.43
N GLU A 210 -1.01 15.42 23.33
CA GLU A 210 -2.09 14.84 24.14
C GLU A 210 -2.53 13.43 23.66
N PRO A 211 -2.70 13.16 22.35
CA PRO A 211 -2.79 11.79 21.84
C PRO A 211 -1.62 10.89 22.26
N ILE A 212 -0.38 11.39 22.20
CA ILE A 212 0.82 10.61 22.56
C ILE A 212 0.78 10.18 24.03
N HIS A 213 0.46 11.10 24.94
CA HIS A 213 0.35 10.77 26.37
C HIS A 213 -0.77 9.76 26.66
N ARG A 214 -1.95 9.93 26.03
CA ARG A 214 -3.07 8.97 26.15
C ARG A 214 -2.73 7.59 25.57
N HIS A 215 -1.94 7.53 24.49
CA HIS A 215 -1.46 6.28 23.92
C HIS A 215 -0.39 5.60 24.81
N ALA A 216 0.50 6.36 25.47
CA ALA A 216 1.44 5.81 26.44
C ALA A 216 0.72 5.20 27.67
N GLN A 217 -0.30 5.87 28.21
CA GLN A 217 -1.16 5.31 29.27
C GLN A 217 -1.87 4.03 28.82
N SER A 218 -2.33 3.99 27.57
CA SER A 218 -2.96 2.80 26.98
C SER A 218 -1.98 1.61 26.89
N VAL A 219 -0.74 1.87 26.47
CA VAL A 219 0.34 0.87 26.40
C VAL A 219 0.71 0.29 27.77
N ASP A 220 0.85 1.12 28.81
CA ASP A 220 1.10 0.66 30.18
C ASP A 220 -0.03 -0.24 30.70
N ALA A 221 -1.28 0.18 30.52
CA ALA A 221 -2.45 -0.62 30.88
C ALA A 221 -2.44 -1.98 30.14
N TYR A 222 -2.21 -1.99 28.82
CA TYR A 222 -2.12 -3.25 28.09
C TYR A 222 -0.89 -4.10 28.48
N HIS A 223 0.26 -3.53 28.87
CA HIS A 223 1.37 -4.32 29.40
C HIS A 223 1.03 -5.00 30.72
N LYS A 224 0.29 -4.32 31.61
CA LYS A 224 -0.26 -4.92 32.83
C LYS A 224 -1.28 -6.03 32.50
N ALA A 225 -2.11 -5.83 31.47
CA ALA A 225 -2.99 -6.88 30.96
C ALA A 225 -2.23 -8.11 30.45
N ALA A 226 -1.14 -7.92 29.71
CA ALA A 226 -0.30 -9.01 29.21
C ALA A 226 0.35 -9.80 30.36
N LYS A 227 0.91 -9.12 31.38
CA LYS A 227 1.46 -9.76 32.59
C LYS A 227 0.40 -10.65 33.26
N ALA A 228 -0.82 -10.14 33.43
CA ALA A 228 -1.92 -10.88 34.05
C ALA A 228 -2.37 -12.07 33.20
N PHE A 229 -2.61 -11.91 31.90
CA PHE A 229 -3.00 -13.02 31.02
C PHE A 229 -1.91 -14.09 30.85
N HIS A 230 -0.62 -13.73 30.95
CA HIS A 230 0.48 -14.70 31.05
C HIS A 230 0.41 -15.51 32.35
N ALA A 231 0.21 -14.86 33.50
CA ALA A 231 0.05 -15.53 34.79
C ALA A 231 -1.21 -16.43 34.86
N ALA A 232 -2.19 -16.20 33.97
CA ALA A 232 -3.37 -17.04 33.80
C ALA A 232 -3.23 -18.13 32.68
N ASP A 233 -2.09 -18.26 32.01
CA ASP A 233 -1.89 -19.07 30.79
C ASP A 233 -2.98 -18.86 29.70
N LEU A 234 -3.47 -17.62 29.56
CA LEU A 234 -4.50 -17.24 28.59
C LEU A 234 -3.85 -16.76 27.29
N ARG A 235 -3.10 -17.66 26.63
CA ARG A 235 -2.27 -17.39 25.44
C ARG A 235 -3.00 -16.64 24.31
N ARG A 236 -4.29 -16.91 24.13
CA ARG A 236 -5.14 -16.21 23.14
C ARG A 236 -5.34 -14.73 23.48
N GLU A 237 -5.56 -14.42 24.75
CA GLU A 237 -5.74 -13.05 25.24
C GLU A 237 -4.40 -12.30 25.31
N VAL A 238 -3.30 -12.98 25.69
CA VAL A 238 -1.93 -12.46 25.55
C VAL A 238 -1.66 -12.00 24.11
N LYS A 239 -1.96 -12.84 23.11
CA LYS A 239 -1.82 -12.50 21.69
C LYS A 239 -2.70 -11.32 21.27
N SER A 240 -3.95 -11.28 21.75
CA SER A 240 -4.88 -10.17 21.52
C SER A 240 -4.34 -8.84 22.10
N VAL A 241 -3.78 -8.88 23.30
CA VAL A 241 -3.22 -7.72 24.00
C VAL A 241 -1.95 -7.21 23.32
N TYR A 242 -0.97 -8.06 22.99
CA TYR A 242 0.21 -7.62 22.25
C TYR A 242 -0.14 -7.05 20.87
N THR A 243 -1.15 -7.61 20.18
CA THR A 243 -1.66 -7.04 18.91
C THR A 243 -2.17 -5.61 19.10
N ASN A 244 -2.82 -5.31 20.24
CA ASN A 244 -3.26 -3.95 20.55
C ASN A 244 -2.10 -3.03 20.92
N ILE A 245 -1.13 -3.48 21.73
CA ILE A 245 0.06 -2.70 22.09
C ILE A 245 0.82 -2.26 20.83
N ALA A 246 1.11 -3.20 19.91
CA ALA A 246 1.83 -2.88 18.68
C ALA A 246 1.08 -1.85 17.82
N ARG A 247 -0.24 -2.02 17.66
CA ARG A 247 -1.11 -1.07 16.94
C ARG A 247 -1.21 0.31 17.61
N ILE A 248 -0.98 0.43 18.91
CA ILE A 248 -0.93 1.74 19.59
C ILE A 248 0.43 2.40 19.36
N TYR A 249 1.54 1.64 19.41
CA TYR A 249 2.85 2.14 19.02
C TYR A 249 2.88 2.65 17.56
N GLU A 250 2.18 1.98 16.63
CA GLU A 250 1.97 2.50 15.27
C GLU A 250 1.27 3.88 15.26
N LYS A 251 0.28 4.11 16.14
CA LYS A 251 -0.40 5.42 16.23
C LYS A 251 0.43 6.49 16.93
N ILE A 252 1.32 6.12 17.85
CA ILE A 252 2.36 7.02 18.37
C ILE A 252 3.31 7.42 17.24
N ALA A 253 3.76 6.46 16.42
CA ALA A 253 4.62 6.72 15.27
C ALA A 253 3.96 7.62 14.21
N GLU A 254 2.70 7.38 13.86
CA GLU A 254 1.92 8.27 12.98
C GLU A 254 1.83 9.69 13.53
N ALA A 255 1.58 9.85 14.83
CA ALA A 255 1.49 11.16 15.48
C ALA A 255 2.84 11.91 15.46
N HIS A 256 3.93 11.23 15.81
CA HIS A 256 5.30 11.77 15.73
C HIS A 256 5.69 12.14 14.29
N THR A 257 5.37 11.28 13.31
CA THR A 257 5.58 11.52 11.88
C THR A 257 4.85 12.77 11.40
N ALA A 258 3.60 12.97 11.83
CA ALA A 258 2.77 14.11 11.45
C ALA A 258 3.29 15.47 11.96
N VAL A 259 4.00 15.50 13.10
CA VAL A 259 4.72 16.70 13.58
C VAL A 259 6.19 16.75 13.14
N GLY A 260 6.69 15.71 12.47
CA GLY A 260 8.05 15.66 11.94
C GLY A 260 9.14 15.17 12.89
N LEU A 261 8.74 14.63 14.05
CA LEU A 261 9.60 14.01 15.06
C LEU A 261 9.96 12.58 14.64
N PHE A 262 10.84 12.45 13.65
CA PHE A 262 11.07 11.18 12.97
C PHE A 262 11.92 10.16 13.75
N GLU A 263 12.71 10.59 14.74
CA GLU A 263 13.44 9.62 15.59
C GLU A 263 12.47 8.94 16.56
N GLU A 264 11.60 9.74 17.19
CA GLU A 264 10.56 9.29 18.11
C GLU A 264 9.47 8.48 17.38
N ALA A 265 9.27 8.72 16.07
CA ALA A 265 8.49 7.84 15.21
C ALA A 265 9.18 6.49 14.97
N GLY A 266 10.49 6.50 14.70
CA GLY A 266 11.30 5.29 14.55
C GLY A 266 11.32 4.44 15.82
N GLU A 267 11.51 5.05 16.99
CA GLU A 267 11.55 4.36 18.29
C GLU A 267 10.21 3.69 18.61
N ALA A 268 9.08 4.35 18.31
CA ALA A 268 7.76 3.74 18.41
C ALA A 268 7.58 2.57 17.42
N LEU A 269 8.09 2.66 16.19
CA LEU A 269 8.03 1.55 15.22
C LEU A 269 8.89 0.35 15.61
N ILE A 270 10.07 0.57 16.23
CA ILE A 270 10.86 -0.51 16.86
C ILE A 270 10.06 -1.18 17.98
N ALA A 271 9.40 -0.40 18.85
CA ALA A 271 8.59 -0.95 19.93
C ALA A 271 7.36 -1.75 19.41
N ALA A 272 6.76 -1.31 18.29
CA ALA A 272 5.73 -2.07 17.59
C ALA A 272 6.29 -3.40 17.04
N ALA A 273 7.44 -3.37 16.35
CA ALA A 273 8.09 -4.56 15.81
C ALA A 273 8.43 -5.60 16.89
N GLN A 274 9.13 -5.18 17.96
CA GLN A 274 9.45 -6.03 19.11
C GLN A 274 8.21 -6.62 19.79
N THR A 275 7.06 -5.94 19.70
CA THR A 275 5.79 -6.44 20.22
C THR A 275 5.15 -7.47 19.28
N TYR A 276 5.26 -7.30 17.96
CA TYR A 276 4.88 -8.35 16.99
C TYR A 276 5.78 -9.59 17.10
N SER A 277 7.09 -9.44 17.32
CA SER A 277 8.01 -10.57 17.55
C SER A 277 7.65 -11.41 18.79
N LYS A 278 7.01 -10.81 19.82
CA LYS A 278 6.47 -11.53 20.99
C LYS A 278 5.20 -12.35 20.69
N ILE A 279 4.58 -12.15 19.53
CA ILE A 279 3.41 -12.90 19.04
C ILE A 279 3.81 -14.02 18.07
N ASN A 280 4.79 -13.74 17.22
CA ASN A 280 5.46 -14.68 16.32
C ASN A 280 6.86 -14.14 16.04
N ALA A 281 7.92 -14.92 16.26
CA ALA A 281 9.29 -14.47 16.02
C ALA A 281 9.48 -14.07 14.55
N ASP A 282 9.05 -14.95 13.64
CA ASP A 282 9.11 -14.78 12.19
C ASP A 282 7.93 -13.95 11.66
N SER A 283 7.57 -12.86 12.35
CA SER A 283 6.48 -11.99 11.93
C SER A 283 6.92 -11.07 10.80
N GLU A 284 6.41 -11.31 9.59
CA GLU A 284 6.54 -10.38 8.47
C GLU A 284 6.09 -8.95 8.85
N THR A 285 5.04 -8.82 9.67
CA THR A 285 4.59 -7.53 10.21
C THR A 285 5.65 -6.85 11.08
N ALA A 286 6.41 -7.60 11.88
CA ALA A 286 7.56 -7.05 12.62
C ALA A 286 8.63 -6.54 11.64
N THR A 287 8.99 -7.33 10.62
CA THR A 287 9.94 -6.95 9.56
C THR A 287 9.50 -5.67 8.83
N GLN A 288 8.22 -5.56 8.47
CA GLN A 288 7.65 -4.36 7.86
C GLN A 288 7.73 -3.13 8.79
N ARG A 289 7.54 -3.29 10.11
CA ARG A 289 7.71 -2.17 11.07
C ARG A 289 9.17 -1.80 11.31
N LEU A 290 10.10 -2.76 11.26
CA LEU A 290 11.54 -2.48 11.28
C LEU A 290 11.97 -1.68 10.03
N GLN A 291 11.47 -2.04 8.84
CA GLN A 291 11.68 -1.25 7.63
C GLN A 291 11.15 0.19 7.79
N MET A 292 9.89 0.36 8.23
CA MET A 292 9.32 1.69 8.45
C MET A 292 10.10 2.51 9.50
N ALA A 293 10.62 1.87 10.56
CA ALA A 293 11.49 2.53 11.53
C ALA A 293 12.79 3.01 10.87
N ALA A 294 13.39 2.17 10.03
CA ALA A 294 14.61 2.50 9.30
C ALA A 294 14.41 3.68 8.33
N GLU A 295 13.28 3.72 7.63
CA GLU A 295 12.87 4.83 6.75
C GLU A 295 12.64 6.13 7.53
N ALA A 296 11.99 6.05 8.71
CA ALA A 296 11.81 7.20 9.60
C ALA A 296 13.15 7.77 10.07
N TYR A 297 14.05 6.92 10.61
CA TYR A 297 15.40 7.34 11.02
C TYR A 297 16.24 7.90 9.87
N CYS A 298 16.13 7.32 8.66
CA CYS A 298 16.81 7.87 7.49
C CYS A 298 16.27 9.27 7.12
N THR A 299 14.97 9.48 7.26
CA THR A 299 14.33 10.78 7.02
C THR A 299 14.70 11.79 8.12
N ALA A 300 14.92 11.34 9.36
CA ALA A 300 15.46 12.17 10.44
C ALA A 300 16.88 12.67 10.09
N GLY A 301 17.79 11.78 9.69
CA GLY A 301 19.15 12.14 9.28
C GLY A 301 19.17 13.15 8.14
N LEU A 302 18.46 12.86 7.05
CA LEU A 302 18.33 13.76 5.89
C LEU A 302 17.69 15.13 6.25
N ARG A 303 16.83 15.19 7.28
CA ARG A 303 16.30 16.48 7.79
C ARG A 303 17.34 17.26 8.57
N LYS A 304 18.17 16.62 9.41
CA LYS A 304 19.25 17.31 10.14
C LYS A 304 20.27 17.91 9.17
N GLU A 305 20.67 17.17 8.14
CA GLU A 305 21.55 17.68 7.08
C GLU A 305 20.97 18.90 6.36
N ARG A 306 19.67 18.87 6.00
CA ARG A 306 18.98 19.98 5.30
C ARG A 306 18.62 21.15 6.22
N GLY A 307 18.47 20.91 7.52
CA GLY A 307 18.14 21.92 8.53
C GLY A 307 19.33 22.79 8.94
N ALA A 308 20.55 22.35 8.66
CA ALA A 308 21.80 22.97 9.08
C ALA A 308 22.06 24.35 8.42
N LYS A 309 21.42 25.39 8.98
CA LYS A 309 21.67 26.81 8.66
C LYS A 309 22.48 27.42 9.80
N GLY A 310 23.64 27.99 9.46
CA GLY A 310 24.58 28.53 10.44
C GLY A 310 26.01 28.53 9.92
N GLU A 311 26.95 28.65 10.85
CA GLU A 311 28.40 28.58 10.60
C GLU A 311 28.82 27.15 10.23
N ALA A 312 30.09 26.97 9.82
CA ALA A 312 30.60 25.64 9.46
C ALA A 312 30.49 24.64 10.63
N LYS A 313 30.76 25.10 11.86
CA LYS A 313 30.67 24.31 13.10
C LYS A 313 29.28 23.71 13.35
N ASP A 314 28.23 24.48 13.07
CA ASP A 314 26.84 24.04 13.26
C ASP A 314 26.47 22.93 12.27
N ARG A 315 27.02 22.99 11.05
CA ARG A 315 26.83 21.98 10.01
C ARG A 315 27.55 20.68 10.35
N VAL A 316 28.77 20.77 10.88
CA VAL A 316 29.53 19.60 11.38
C VAL A 316 28.79 18.94 12.56
N ALA A 317 28.20 19.72 13.47
CA ALA A 317 27.38 19.19 14.56
C ALA A 317 26.12 18.47 14.04
N ALA A 318 25.35 19.11 13.16
CA ALA A 318 24.15 18.52 12.55
C ALA A 318 24.46 17.26 11.72
N ALA A 319 25.62 17.21 11.05
CA ALA A 319 26.09 16.02 10.34
C ALA A 319 26.42 14.85 11.29
N LYS A 320 27.02 15.12 12.47
CA LYS A 320 27.26 14.08 13.50
C LYS A 320 25.96 13.53 14.06
N GLU A 321 24.95 14.37 14.25
CA GLU A 321 23.61 13.89 14.60
C GLU A 321 22.93 13.10 13.46
N ALA A 322 23.17 13.46 12.19
CA ALA A 322 22.68 12.69 11.06
C ALA A 322 23.33 11.30 10.98
N VAL A 323 24.63 11.17 11.27
CA VAL A 323 25.31 9.87 11.41
C VAL A 323 24.63 9.01 12.48
N ALA A 324 24.28 9.58 13.64
CA ALA A 324 23.59 8.85 14.70
C ALA A 324 22.19 8.34 14.27
N ALA A 325 21.42 9.17 13.56
CA ALA A 325 20.13 8.77 13.00
C ALA A 325 20.29 7.68 11.90
N HIS A 326 21.27 7.81 11.00
CA HIS A 326 21.52 6.78 9.98
C HIS A 326 22.08 5.48 10.57
N ARG A 327 22.70 5.48 11.76
CA ARG A 327 23.02 4.25 12.52
C ARG A 327 21.76 3.57 13.05
N LYS A 328 20.83 4.30 13.70
CA LYS A 328 19.51 3.75 14.07
C LYS A 328 18.77 3.16 12.86
N SER A 329 18.93 3.77 11.67
CA SER A 329 18.39 3.26 10.40
C SER A 329 19.05 1.94 9.95
N LEU A 330 20.38 1.88 9.97
CA LEU A 330 21.16 0.68 9.66
C LEU A 330 20.79 -0.50 10.59
N ASP A 331 20.74 -0.27 11.89
CA ASP A 331 20.40 -1.30 12.89
C ASP A 331 18.99 -1.87 12.67
N ALA A 332 18.05 -1.03 12.22
CA ALA A 332 16.68 -1.43 11.91
C ALA A 332 16.59 -2.23 10.59
N TYR A 333 17.29 -1.81 9.52
CA TYR A 333 17.38 -2.61 8.29
C TYR A 333 18.12 -3.95 8.49
N ALA A 334 19.13 -3.98 9.37
CA ALA A 334 19.84 -5.20 9.74
C ALA A 334 18.92 -6.20 10.45
N GLN A 335 18.14 -5.75 11.45
CA GLN A 335 17.10 -6.57 12.09
C GLN A 335 16.02 -7.04 11.11
N ALA A 336 15.71 -6.25 10.07
CA ALA A 336 14.76 -6.61 9.02
C ALA A 336 15.35 -7.55 7.93
N ASN A 337 16.65 -7.87 7.98
CA ASN A 337 17.41 -8.55 6.93
C ASN A 337 17.27 -7.88 5.53
N GLN A 338 17.12 -6.55 5.50
CA GLN A 338 16.86 -5.78 4.28
C GLN A 338 18.15 -5.26 3.65
N LEU A 339 18.83 -6.13 2.90
CA LEU A 339 20.14 -5.85 2.28
C LEU A 339 20.18 -4.53 1.47
N SER A 340 19.13 -4.22 0.70
CA SER A 340 19.02 -2.95 -0.04
C SER A 340 18.94 -1.72 0.89
N GLY A 341 18.29 -1.85 2.05
CA GLY A 341 18.26 -0.82 3.08
C GLY A 341 19.59 -0.68 3.81
N ILE A 342 20.28 -1.79 4.10
CA ILE A 342 21.63 -1.82 4.69
C ILE A 342 22.62 -1.04 3.81
N ALA A 343 22.66 -1.32 2.49
CA ALA A 343 23.54 -0.64 1.55
C ALA A 343 23.26 0.89 1.51
N PHE A 344 21.99 1.28 1.43
CA PHE A 344 21.56 2.68 1.43
C PHE A 344 21.87 3.40 2.76
N ALA A 345 21.69 2.73 3.89
CA ALA A 345 22.02 3.28 5.21
C ALA A 345 23.53 3.52 5.35
N TYR A 346 24.39 2.57 4.97
CA TYR A 346 25.84 2.77 4.94
C TYR A 346 26.25 3.92 4.01
N HIS A 347 25.65 4.03 2.82
CA HIS A 347 25.95 5.12 1.88
C HIS A 347 25.57 6.51 2.44
N ASN A 348 24.48 6.61 3.20
CA ASN A 348 24.09 7.85 3.86
C ASN A 348 24.94 8.14 5.12
N ILE A 349 25.34 7.11 5.89
CA ILE A 349 26.37 7.25 6.95
C ILE A 349 27.66 7.83 6.34
N ALA A 350 28.13 7.32 5.21
CA ALA A 350 29.37 7.77 4.59
C ALA A 350 29.32 9.25 4.17
N LYS A 351 28.20 9.67 3.55
CA LYS A 351 27.94 11.08 3.19
C LYS A 351 27.87 11.99 4.41
N ALA A 352 27.19 11.56 5.47
CA ALA A 352 27.09 12.31 6.73
C ALA A 352 28.45 12.38 7.45
N CYS A 353 29.23 11.29 7.51
CA CYS A 353 30.60 11.26 8.05
C CYS A 353 31.54 12.22 7.30
N THR A 354 31.43 12.27 5.96
CA THR A 354 32.21 13.22 5.13
C THR A 354 31.91 14.68 5.54
N ARG A 355 30.62 15.01 5.75
CA ARG A 355 30.16 16.35 6.20
C ARG A 355 30.43 16.63 7.68
N ALA A 356 30.63 15.59 8.48
CA ALA A 356 30.98 15.64 9.90
C ALA A 356 32.49 15.78 10.15
N GLU A 357 33.30 15.86 9.10
CA GLU A 357 34.77 15.86 9.17
C GLU A 357 35.30 14.57 9.85
N LEU A 358 34.66 13.44 9.55
CA LEU A 358 35.02 12.08 10.01
C LEU A 358 35.46 11.20 8.83
N PRO A 359 36.57 11.52 8.13
CA PRO A 359 36.97 10.86 6.88
C PRO A 359 37.22 9.36 7.03
N GLY A 360 37.80 8.89 8.14
CA GLY A 360 38.00 7.46 8.38
C GLY A 360 36.68 6.69 8.43
N GLU A 361 35.71 7.18 9.21
CA GLU A 361 34.37 6.60 9.30
C GLU A 361 33.58 6.73 7.98
N ALA A 362 33.90 7.72 7.14
CA ALA A 362 33.33 7.87 5.81
C ALA A 362 33.85 6.80 4.83
N ALA A 363 35.16 6.57 4.79
CA ALA A 363 35.77 5.55 3.93
C ALA A 363 35.33 4.13 4.31
N ASP A 364 35.28 3.84 5.62
CA ASP A 364 34.72 2.61 6.18
C ASP A 364 33.27 2.37 5.73
N ALA A 365 32.44 3.40 5.80
CA ALA A 365 31.02 3.31 5.45
C ALA A 365 30.79 3.23 3.93
N TYR A 366 31.59 3.91 3.10
CA TYR A 366 31.55 3.75 1.65
C TYR A 366 31.96 2.33 1.22
N ALA A 367 33.00 1.76 1.82
CA ALA A 367 33.40 0.37 1.56
C ALA A 367 32.29 -0.63 1.94
N LYS A 368 31.68 -0.48 3.13
CA LYS A 368 30.57 -1.33 3.58
C LYS A 368 29.30 -1.18 2.74
N ALA A 369 29.03 0.03 2.24
CA ALA A 369 27.96 0.25 1.26
C ALA A 369 28.25 -0.50 -0.05
N ALA A 370 29.48 -0.42 -0.56
CA ALA A 370 29.89 -1.05 -1.80
C ALA A 370 29.91 -2.59 -1.71
N ASP A 371 30.33 -3.17 -0.59
CA ASP A 371 30.22 -4.62 -0.32
C ASP A 371 28.75 -5.07 -0.30
N ALA A 372 27.85 -4.31 0.33
CA ALA A 372 26.42 -4.62 0.34
C ALA A 372 25.74 -4.44 -1.03
N TYR A 373 26.09 -3.41 -1.80
CA TYR A 373 25.63 -3.22 -3.18
C TYR A 373 26.15 -4.35 -4.10
N LEU A 374 27.38 -4.84 -3.88
CA LEU A 374 27.96 -5.94 -4.67
C LEU A 374 27.19 -7.24 -4.42
N GLN A 375 26.83 -7.54 -3.18
CA GLN A 375 25.98 -8.69 -2.87
C GLN A 375 24.64 -8.60 -3.62
N ILE A 376 23.94 -7.46 -3.58
CA ILE A 376 22.68 -7.23 -4.32
C ILE A 376 22.87 -7.44 -5.84
N ALA A 377 23.95 -6.92 -6.41
CA ALA A 377 24.25 -7.03 -7.84
C ALA A 377 24.57 -8.48 -8.27
N THR A 378 25.10 -9.31 -7.36
CA THR A 378 25.28 -10.76 -7.62
C THR A 378 23.97 -11.53 -7.47
N GLU A 379 23.15 -11.25 -6.45
CA GLU A 379 21.87 -11.92 -6.20
C GLU A 379 20.82 -11.65 -7.30
N ARG A 380 20.79 -10.43 -7.85
CA ARG A 380 19.86 -10.05 -8.94
C ARG A 380 20.20 -10.61 -10.32
N ARG A 381 21.24 -11.45 -10.41
CA ARG A 381 21.98 -11.85 -11.63
C ARG A 381 22.92 -10.74 -12.12
N PRO A 382 24.08 -11.07 -12.73
CA PRO A 382 25.09 -10.10 -13.16
C PRO A 382 24.70 -9.27 -14.40
N GLN A 383 23.41 -9.09 -14.67
CA GLN A 383 22.86 -8.34 -15.79
C GLN A 383 22.39 -6.93 -15.39
N CYS A 384 22.60 -6.48 -14.14
CA CYS A 384 22.32 -5.10 -13.73
C CYS A 384 23.59 -4.24 -13.75
N ALA A 385 24.00 -3.78 -14.93
CA ALA A 385 25.22 -2.97 -15.11
C ALA A 385 25.22 -1.67 -14.26
N SER A 386 24.04 -1.07 -14.06
CA SER A 386 23.78 0.04 -13.12
C SER A 386 24.23 -0.24 -11.69
N ASP A 387 24.02 -1.47 -11.22
CA ASP A 387 24.24 -1.85 -9.84
C ASP A 387 25.76 -2.01 -9.63
N TYR A 388 26.49 -2.60 -10.59
CA TYR A 388 27.96 -2.63 -10.59
C TYR A 388 28.61 -1.24 -10.74
N LYS A 389 28.02 -0.33 -11.52
CA LYS A 389 28.46 1.08 -11.58
C LYS A 389 28.35 1.76 -10.20
N THR A 390 27.24 1.51 -9.49
CA THR A 390 27.01 2.00 -8.11
C THR A 390 28.03 1.41 -7.11
N VAL A 391 28.40 0.13 -7.27
CA VAL A 391 29.46 -0.52 -6.47
C VAL A 391 30.82 0.15 -6.72
N ALA A 392 31.17 0.39 -7.99
CA ALA A 392 32.43 1.01 -8.37
C ALA A 392 32.57 2.45 -7.84
N ASP A 393 31.53 3.28 -8.00
CA ASP A 393 31.49 4.65 -7.47
C ASP A 393 31.68 4.69 -5.95
N ALA A 394 31.05 3.75 -5.22
CA ALA A 394 31.18 3.67 -3.76
C ALA A 394 32.58 3.19 -3.32
N TYR A 395 33.19 2.20 -3.99
CA TYR A 395 34.58 1.82 -3.70
C TYR A 395 35.58 2.92 -4.06
N LYS A 396 35.36 3.64 -5.15
CA LYS A 396 36.19 4.78 -5.53
C LYS A 396 36.15 5.88 -4.47
N ALA A 397 34.96 6.25 -4.00
CA ALA A 397 34.81 7.22 -2.92
C ALA A 397 35.53 6.78 -1.62
N ALA A 398 35.55 5.49 -1.29
CA ALA A 398 36.36 4.98 -0.18
C ALA A 398 37.87 5.09 -0.47
N ALA A 399 38.31 4.71 -1.67
CA ALA A 399 39.72 4.71 -2.06
C ALA A 399 40.35 6.11 -2.12
N ASP A 400 39.61 7.08 -2.63
CA ASP A 400 40.03 8.49 -2.70
C ASP A 400 40.26 9.03 -1.28
N ILE A 401 39.33 8.78 -0.33
CA ILE A 401 39.47 9.20 1.07
C ILE A 401 40.60 8.43 1.79
N TYR A 402 40.76 7.13 1.55
CA TYR A 402 41.91 6.37 2.09
C TYR A 402 43.26 6.91 1.58
N THR A 403 43.29 7.47 0.36
CA THR A 403 44.48 8.10 -0.21
C THR A 403 44.80 9.43 0.49
N GLU A 404 43.79 10.28 0.73
CA GLU A 404 43.93 11.51 1.53
C GLU A 404 44.43 11.22 2.95
N LEU A 405 43.90 10.15 3.58
CA LEU A 405 44.30 9.67 4.90
C LEU A 405 45.67 8.98 4.94
N LYS A 406 46.29 8.74 3.77
CA LYS A 406 47.59 8.04 3.63
C LYS A 406 47.56 6.61 4.19
N PHE A 407 46.46 5.88 3.93
CA PHE A 407 46.33 4.44 4.17
C PHE A 407 46.44 3.67 2.84
N PRO A 408 47.66 3.54 2.25
CA PRO A 408 47.84 3.08 0.87
C PRO A 408 47.33 1.66 0.62
N GLU A 409 47.41 0.76 1.61
CA GLU A 409 46.90 -0.60 1.50
C GLU A 409 45.36 -0.63 1.37
N HIS A 410 44.67 0.23 2.12
CA HIS A 410 43.22 0.34 2.09
C HIS A 410 42.74 1.02 0.80
N ALA A 411 43.46 2.07 0.36
CA ALA A 411 43.23 2.72 -0.93
C ALA A 411 43.43 1.74 -2.10
N ALA A 412 44.53 0.99 -2.13
CA ALA A 412 44.81 0.01 -3.17
C ALA A 412 43.78 -1.13 -3.21
N ALA A 413 43.36 -1.64 -2.04
CA ALA A 413 42.31 -2.66 -1.96
C ALA A 413 40.96 -2.13 -2.47
N ALA A 414 40.58 -0.90 -2.12
CA ALA A 414 39.36 -0.27 -2.59
C ALA A 414 39.39 0.06 -4.09
N HIS A 415 40.49 0.61 -4.62
CA HIS A 415 40.67 0.82 -6.06
C HIS A 415 40.59 -0.51 -6.84
N LYS A 416 41.19 -1.60 -6.35
CA LYS A 416 41.09 -2.92 -6.99
C LYS A 416 39.65 -3.41 -7.07
N LYS A 417 38.89 -3.33 -5.96
CA LYS A 417 37.46 -3.67 -5.96
C LYS A 417 36.63 -2.78 -6.90
N ALA A 418 36.97 -1.48 -7.00
CA ALA A 418 36.33 -0.56 -7.95
C ALA A 418 36.60 -0.97 -9.41
N GLN A 419 37.85 -1.29 -9.77
CA GLN A 419 38.23 -1.76 -11.11
C GLN A 419 37.54 -3.08 -11.47
N GLU A 420 37.45 -4.02 -10.53
CA GLU A 420 36.72 -5.28 -10.71
C GLU A 420 35.22 -5.04 -10.97
N ALA A 421 34.58 -4.12 -10.23
CA ALA A 421 33.19 -3.73 -10.45
C ALA A 421 32.96 -3.00 -11.78
N CYS A 422 33.83 -2.04 -12.15
CA CYS A 422 33.82 -1.36 -13.44
C CYS A 422 33.90 -2.35 -14.61
N LYS A 423 34.81 -3.33 -14.51
CA LYS A 423 34.94 -4.41 -15.52
C LYS A 423 33.66 -5.23 -15.65
N THR A 424 33.02 -5.61 -14.54
CA THR A 424 31.75 -6.36 -14.59
C THR A 424 30.59 -5.52 -15.15
N ALA A 425 30.53 -4.22 -14.83
CA ALA A 425 29.57 -3.31 -15.44
C ALA A 425 29.74 -3.23 -16.97
N ALA A 426 30.98 -3.10 -17.45
CA ALA A 426 31.30 -3.06 -18.88
C ALA A 426 30.86 -4.34 -19.61
N GLN A 427 31.19 -5.52 -19.06
CA GLN A 427 30.80 -6.81 -19.62
C GLN A 427 29.27 -7.00 -19.68
N ALA A 428 28.54 -6.50 -18.68
CA ALA A 428 27.08 -6.51 -18.67
C ALA A 428 26.49 -5.57 -19.74
N PHE A 429 27.06 -4.37 -19.92
CA PHE A 429 26.67 -3.44 -20.98
C PHE A 429 26.93 -4.01 -22.39
N GLU A 430 28.12 -4.59 -22.65
CA GLU A 430 28.40 -5.29 -23.93
C GLU A 430 27.40 -6.42 -24.19
N THR A 431 27.05 -7.18 -23.16
CA THR A 431 26.09 -8.29 -23.26
C THR A 431 24.68 -7.80 -23.68
N PHE A 432 24.24 -6.63 -23.21
CA PHE A 432 22.99 -6.02 -23.70
C PHE A 432 23.11 -5.45 -25.10
N ALA A 433 24.21 -4.75 -25.39
CA ALA A 433 24.43 -4.17 -26.71
C ALA A 433 24.43 -5.23 -27.81
N ALA A 434 25.01 -6.42 -27.53
CA ALA A 434 25.00 -7.58 -28.42
C ALA A 434 23.62 -8.28 -28.54
N GLN A 435 22.68 -8.05 -27.63
CA GLN A 435 21.31 -8.57 -27.71
C GLN A 435 20.37 -7.66 -28.51
N LEU A 436 20.76 -6.41 -28.76
CA LEU A 436 19.96 -5.41 -29.49
C LEU A 436 20.23 -5.50 -31.01
N SER A 437 19.53 -6.40 -31.68
CA SER A 437 19.59 -6.57 -33.14
C SER A 437 18.53 -5.74 -33.87
N GLY A 438 18.94 -4.99 -34.89
CA GLY A 438 18.04 -4.25 -35.80
C GLY A 438 18.46 -2.77 -35.95
N PRO A 439 18.29 -2.16 -37.13
CA PRO A 439 18.67 -0.75 -37.36
C PRO A 439 17.95 0.23 -36.42
N GLU A 440 16.72 -0.07 -36.02
CA GLU A 440 15.91 0.72 -35.09
C GLU A 440 16.45 0.72 -33.65
N PHE A 441 17.22 -0.31 -33.25
CA PHE A 441 17.85 -0.40 -31.93
C PHE A 441 19.30 0.08 -31.91
N ALA A 442 19.88 0.41 -33.06
CA ALA A 442 21.31 0.72 -33.21
C ALA A 442 21.80 1.86 -32.30
N ALA A 443 20.99 2.91 -32.12
CA ALA A 443 21.33 4.01 -31.22
C ALA A 443 21.38 3.60 -29.73
N LEU A 444 20.52 2.66 -29.31
CA LEU A 444 20.51 2.14 -27.94
C LEU A 444 21.68 1.16 -27.73
N ALA A 445 21.92 0.25 -28.68
CA ALA A 445 23.08 -0.64 -28.66
C ALA A 445 24.40 0.13 -28.62
N ALA A 446 24.53 1.19 -29.41
CA ALA A 446 25.67 2.10 -29.38
C ALA A 446 25.87 2.74 -28.00
N SER A 447 24.82 3.29 -27.38
CA SER A 447 24.92 3.91 -26.04
C SER A 447 25.38 2.94 -24.94
N TYR A 448 25.03 1.65 -25.05
CA TYR A 448 25.54 0.63 -24.14
C TYR A 448 27.02 0.29 -24.41
N TYR A 449 27.47 0.26 -25.67
CA TYR A 449 28.91 0.13 -25.96
C TYR A 449 29.73 1.37 -25.53
N GLU A 450 29.14 2.57 -25.52
CA GLU A 450 29.77 3.78 -24.97
C GLU A 450 29.93 3.69 -23.44
N GLU A 451 28.86 3.33 -22.72
CA GLU A 451 28.91 3.07 -21.27
C GLU A 451 29.88 1.92 -20.92
N ALA A 452 29.97 0.88 -21.75
CA ALA A 452 30.96 -0.19 -21.59
C ALA A 452 32.39 0.32 -21.76
N ALA A 453 32.65 1.16 -22.77
CA ALA A 453 33.97 1.72 -23.02
C ALA A 453 34.46 2.61 -21.89
N ASP A 454 33.57 3.44 -21.34
CA ASP A 454 33.90 4.33 -20.23
C ASP A 454 34.08 3.54 -18.92
N ALA A 455 33.28 2.49 -18.68
CA ALA A 455 33.50 1.57 -17.58
C ALA A 455 34.83 0.79 -17.71
N TYR A 456 35.21 0.31 -18.90
CA TYR A 456 36.54 -0.28 -19.12
C TYR A 456 37.68 0.74 -18.93
N SER A 457 37.47 2.00 -19.35
CA SER A 457 38.44 3.08 -19.13
C SER A 457 38.66 3.32 -17.63
N GLN A 458 37.57 3.33 -16.83
CA GLN A 458 37.64 3.45 -15.36
C GLN A 458 38.28 2.22 -14.69
N ALA A 459 38.17 1.03 -15.29
CA ALA A 459 38.86 -0.18 -14.83
C ALA A 459 40.38 -0.18 -15.15
N GLY A 460 40.89 0.79 -15.92
CA GLY A 460 42.26 0.77 -16.44
C GLY A 460 42.49 -0.26 -17.55
N LEU A 461 41.44 -0.58 -18.32
CA LEU A 461 41.43 -1.60 -19.37
C LEU A 461 41.28 -0.94 -20.75
N ASP A 462 42.32 -0.23 -21.17
CA ASP A 462 42.32 0.60 -22.38
C ASP A 462 42.01 -0.19 -23.67
N GLU A 463 42.55 -1.41 -23.82
CA GLU A 463 42.30 -2.23 -25.02
C GLU A 463 40.82 -2.66 -25.14
N PRO A 464 40.16 -3.22 -24.10
CA PRO A 464 38.70 -3.38 -24.07
C PRO A 464 37.93 -2.07 -24.29
N ALA A 465 38.37 -0.93 -23.73
CA ALA A 465 37.71 0.36 -23.93
C ALA A 465 37.76 0.82 -25.40
N VAL A 466 38.87 0.60 -26.10
CA VAL A 466 38.98 0.86 -27.54
C VAL A 466 38.05 -0.07 -28.33
N LYS A 467 38.06 -1.38 -28.04
CA LYS A 467 37.20 -2.36 -28.74
C LYS A 467 35.71 -2.05 -28.58
N ALA A 468 35.27 -1.64 -27.40
CA ALA A 468 33.89 -1.19 -27.18
C ALA A 468 33.55 0.05 -28.04
N ARG A 469 34.46 1.05 -28.15
CA ARG A 469 34.29 2.21 -29.05
C ARG A 469 34.35 1.84 -30.54
N GLU A 470 34.99 0.74 -30.91
CA GLU A 470 34.93 0.17 -32.27
C GLU A 470 33.58 -0.50 -32.54
N GLN A 471 33.00 -1.20 -31.55
CA GLN A 471 31.65 -1.78 -31.68
C GLN A 471 30.55 -0.73 -31.87
N VAL A 472 30.67 0.45 -31.24
CA VAL A 472 29.80 1.63 -31.52
C VAL A 472 29.74 1.92 -33.03
N LYS A 473 30.89 1.92 -33.70
CA LYS A 473 30.99 2.18 -35.15
C LYS A 473 30.41 1.03 -35.97
N ALA A 474 30.72 -0.21 -35.60
CA ALA A 474 30.22 -1.41 -36.28
C ALA A 474 28.68 -1.49 -36.24
N VAL A 475 28.07 -1.23 -35.08
CA VAL A 475 26.60 -1.17 -34.91
C VAL A 475 25.98 -0.14 -35.85
N TYR A 476 26.52 1.08 -35.90
CA TYR A 476 26.01 2.11 -36.79
C TYR A 476 26.26 1.80 -38.28
N GLN A 477 27.37 1.14 -38.63
CA GLN A 477 27.62 0.68 -40.00
C GLN A 477 26.59 -0.37 -40.43
N THR A 478 26.37 -1.43 -39.64
CA THR A 478 25.38 -2.47 -39.97
C THR A 478 23.95 -1.92 -40.03
N ALA A 479 23.62 -0.94 -39.18
CA ALA A 479 22.35 -0.24 -39.25
C ALA A 479 22.19 0.54 -40.57
N ALA A 480 23.24 1.26 -40.99
CA ALA A 480 23.25 1.99 -42.26
C ALA A 480 23.11 1.05 -43.46
N GLU A 481 23.81 -0.09 -43.46
CA GLU A 481 23.71 -1.13 -44.49
C GLU A 481 22.30 -1.74 -44.58
N ALA A 482 21.65 -1.98 -43.43
CA ALA A 482 20.26 -2.43 -43.38
C ALA A 482 19.29 -1.38 -43.94
N TYR A 483 19.48 -0.09 -43.62
CA TYR A 483 18.69 1.01 -44.18
C TYR A 483 18.91 1.18 -45.70
N LEU A 484 20.15 1.06 -46.22
CA LEU A 484 20.43 1.04 -47.66
C LEU A 484 19.69 -0.12 -48.35
N SER A 485 19.69 -1.31 -47.74
CA SER A 485 19.01 -2.49 -48.28
C SER A 485 17.49 -2.31 -48.32
N ALA A 486 16.89 -1.72 -47.28
CA ALA A 486 15.47 -1.36 -47.27
C ALA A 486 15.12 -0.32 -48.35
N ALA A 487 15.94 0.73 -48.47
CA ALA A 487 15.78 1.79 -49.47
C ALA A 487 15.89 1.27 -50.92
N ALA A 488 16.71 0.25 -51.16
CA ALA A 488 16.85 -0.40 -52.47
C ALA A 488 15.69 -1.38 -52.80
N GLN A 489 14.99 -1.91 -51.79
CA GLN A 489 13.90 -2.88 -51.97
C GLN A 489 12.51 -2.21 -52.10
N THR A 490 12.31 -1.02 -51.52
CA THR A 490 11.03 -0.30 -51.63
C THR A 490 10.79 0.25 -53.03
N ARG A 491 9.56 0.10 -53.53
CA ARG A 491 9.08 0.72 -54.79
C ARG A 491 8.52 2.13 -54.59
N ASP A 492 8.35 2.58 -53.34
CA ASP A 492 7.97 3.94 -53.00
C ASP A 492 9.24 4.82 -52.87
N PRO A 493 9.44 5.82 -53.73
CA PRO A 493 10.63 6.68 -53.70
C PRO A 493 10.65 7.63 -52.48
N GLY A 494 9.50 7.97 -51.90
CA GLY A 494 9.42 8.77 -50.68
C GLY A 494 9.89 7.95 -49.47
N ARG A 495 9.55 6.66 -49.43
CA ARG A 495 10.13 5.72 -48.45
C ARG A 495 11.62 5.51 -48.70
N ALA A 496 12.05 5.30 -49.94
CA ALA A 496 13.47 5.14 -50.27
C ALA A 496 14.30 6.34 -49.78
N ALA A 497 13.83 7.56 -50.01
CA ALA A 497 14.46 8.78 -49.49
C ALA A 497 14.60 8.79 -47.96
N SER A 498 13.54 8.40 -47.23
CA SER A 498 13.56 8.33 -45.76
C SER A 498 14.56 7.28 -45.26
N ASP A 499 14.55 6.08 -45.84
CA ASP A 499 15.48 5.00 -45.47
C ASP A 499 16.94 5.37 -45.85
N TYR A 500 17.19 6.02 -46.99
CA TYR A 500 18.52 6.58 -47.32
C TYR A 500 18.97 7.66 -46.31
N ARG A 501 18.09 8.55 -45.85
CA ARG A 501 18.42 9.55 -44.81
C ARG A 501 18.81 8.90 -43.48
N HIS A 502 18.10 7.84 -43.07
CA HIS A 502 18.50 7.07 -41.88
C HIS A 502 19.89 6.43 -42.05
N ALA A 503 20.25 5.98 -43.27
CA ALA A 503 21.61 5.50 -43.57
C ALA A 503 22.66 6.63 -43.51
N VAL A 504 22.35 7.87 -43.92
CA VAL A 504 23.24 9.04 -43.76
C VAL A 504 23.53 9.31 -42.29
N ASP A 505 22.51 9.37 -41.45
CA ASP A 505 22.66 9.60 -40.00
C ASP A 505 23.48 8.50 -39.34
N ALA A 506 23.26 7.25 -39.73
CA ALA A 506 24.00 6.09 -39.22
C ALA A 506 25.47 6.09 -39.67
N TYR A 507 25.78 6.28 -40.96
CA TYR A 507 27.17 6.38 -41.43
C TYR A 507 27.92 7.59 -40.84
N THR A 508 27.21 8.69 -40.58
CA THR A 508 27.78 9.87 -39.91
C THR A 508 28.21 9.52 -38.49
N LYS A 509 27.37 8.80 -37.73
CA LYS A 509 27.71 8.31 -36.37
C LYS A 509 28.79 7.22 -36.37
N ALA A 510 28.84 6.39 -37.41
CA ALA A 510 29.95 5.43 -37.63
C ALA A 510 31.29 6.11 -38.00
N GLN A 511 31.30 7.44 -38.23
CA GLN A 511 32.45 8.22 -38.70
C GLN A 511 32.93 7.81 -40.11
N MET A 512 31.99 7.48 -41.00
CA MET A 512 32.23 7.02 -42.38
C MET A 512 31.74 8.07 -43.41
N PRO A 513 32.37 9.26 -43.52
CA PRO A 513 31.83 10.39 -44.29
C PRO A 513 31.59 10.07 -45.76
N GLN A 514 32.47 9.32 -46.42
CA GLN A 514 32.29 8.91 -47.83
C GLN A 514 31.04 8.03 -48.05
N HIS A 515 30.64 7.24 -47.05
CA HIS A 515 29.44 6.41 -47.13
C HIS A 515 28.18 7.24 -46.84
N ALA A 516 28.26 8.20 -45.91
CA ALA A 516 27.21 9.19 -45.67
C ALA A 516 26.99 10.08 -46.91
N GLU A 517 28.05 10.53 -47.59
CA GLU A 517 27.96 11.27 -48.86
C GLU A 517 27.28 10.45 -49.96
N HIS A 518 27.63 9.17 -50.12
CA HIS A 518 26.96 8.30 -51.09
C HIS A 518 25.47 8.08 -50.75
N ALA A 519 25.15 7.79 -49.48
CA ALA A 519 23.77 7.65 -49.03
C ALA A 519 22.96 8.95 -49.21
N ASN A 520 23.58 10.11 -49.02
CA ASN A 520 22.94 11.41 -49.22
C ASN A 520 22.69 11.72 -50.70
N ALA A 521 23.62 11.32 -51.60
CA ALA A 521 23.37 11.37 -53.03
C ALA A 521 22.18 10.48 -53.44
N ARG A 522 22.09 9.26 -52.88
CA ARG A 522 20.93 8.37 -53.08
C ARG A 522 19.62 8.92 -52.50
N ALA A 523 19.66 9.59 -51.35
CA ALA A 523 18.51 10.31 -50.81
C ALA A 523 18.05 11.41 -51.78
N ALA A 524 18.96 12.24 -52.29
CA ALA A 524 18.64 13.28 -53.26
C ALA A 524 18.08 12.73 -54.60
N GLU A 525 18.62 11.62 -55.11
CA GLU A 525 18.06 10.88 -56.26
C GLU A 525 16.61 10.42 -55.99
N ALA A 526 16.38 9.79 -54.83
CA ALA A 526 15.07 9.30 -54.43
C ALA A 526 14.06 10.43 -54.18
N GLU A 527 14.50 11.57 -53.61
CA GLU A 527 13.67 12.76 -53.40
C GLU A 527 13.31 13.44 -54.72
N ALA A 528 14.24 13.54 -55.67
CA ALA A 528 13.94 14.04 -57.02
C ALA A 528 12.93 13.12 -57.74
N LEU A 529 13.08 11.79 -57.60
CA LEU A 529 12.13 10.82 -58.13
C LEU A 529 10.77 10.90 -57.43
N ALA A 530 10.71 11.08 -56.11
CA ALA A 530 9.49 11.29 -55.35
C ALA A 530 8.78 12.59 -55.78
N LEU A 531 9.50 13.70 -55.92
CA LEU A 531 8.97 14.96 -56.43
C LEU A 531 8.44 14.83 -57.86
N ALA A 532 9.11 14.08 -58.73
CA ALA A 532 8.62 13.76 -60.07
C ALA A 532 7.34 12.89 -60.03
N TYR A 533 7.31 11.86 -59.18
CA TYR A 533 6.17 10.97 -58.98
C TYR A 533 4.95 11.72 -58.41
N HIS A 534 5.14 12.60 -57.44
CA HIS A 534 4.09 13.47 -56.90
C HIS A 534 3.62 14.52 -57.91
N ARG A 535 4.52 15.10 -58.73
CA ARG A 535 4.12 15.98 -59.86
C ARG A 535 3.32 15.23 -60.91
N PHE A 536 3.65 13.98 -61.21
CA PHE A 536 2.89 13.13 -62.15
C PHE A 536 1.49 12.78 -61.60
N LYS A 537 1.38 12.54 -60.28
CA LYS A 537 0.08 12.45 -59.57
C LYS A 537 -0.64 13.80 -59.40
N GLY A 538 -0.01 14.91 -59.81
CA GLY A 538 -0.51 16.28 -59.68
C GLY A 538 -1.78 16.60 -60.47
N GLY A 539 -2.30 15.67 -61.28
CA GLY A 539 -3.66 15.76 -61.82
C GLY A 539 -4.76 15.57 -60.77
N ALA A 540 -4.46 14.90 -59.65
CA ALA A 540 -5.44 14.52 -58.64
C ALA A 540 -6.32 15.68 -58.09
N PRO A 541 -5.82 16.91 -57.82
CA PRO A 541 -6.67 18.01 -57.36
C PRO A 541 -7.72 18.43 -58.39
N ALA A 542 -7.36 18.48 -59.68
CA ALA A 542 -8.28 18.84 -60.76
C ALA A 542 -9.32 17.73 -61.00
N VAL A 543 -8.90 16.46 -60.97
CA VAL A 543 -9.82 15.31 -61.04
C VAL A 543 -10.76 15.29 -59.84
N ARG A 544 -10.25 15.48 -58.61
CA ARG A 544 -11.06 15.48 -57.38
C ARG A 544 -12.05 16.63 -57.33
N ALA A 545 -11.66 17.82 -57.80
CA ALA A 545 -12.57 18.96 -57.93
C ALA A 545 -13.70 18.65 -58.93
N ALA A 546 -13.36 18.16 -60.14
CA ALA A 546 -14.34 17.81 -61.16
C ALA A 546 -15.26 16.63 -60.78
N PHE A 547 -14.75 15.69 -59.98
CA PHE A 547 -15.52 14.56 -59.45
C PHE A 547 -16.44 15.00 -58.30
N ASN A 548 -15.93 15.76 -57.33
CA ASN A 548 -16.75 16.24 -56.20
C ASN A 548 -17.79 17.28 -56.61
N ALA A 549 -17.56 18.03 -57.69
CA ALA A 549 -18.56 18.93 -58.29
C ALA A 549 -19.81 18.20 -58.84
N GLN A 550 -19.77 16.86 -58.97
CA GLN A 550 -20.88 16.02 -59.42
C GLN A 550 -21.60 15.29 -58.25
N ALA A 551 -21.24 15.59 -56.99
CA ALA A 551 -21.72 14.83 -55.84
C ALA A 551 -23.26 14.88 -55.67
N PRO A 552 -23.96 13.73 -55.69
CA PRO A 552 -25.40 13.65 -55.48
C PRO A 552 -25.80 13.80 -54.00
N GLY A 553 -27.04 14.23 -53.77
CA GLY A 553 -27.71 14.04 -52.47
C GLY A 553 -28.31 12.63 -52.33
N PRO A 554 -28.63 12.15 -51.12
CA PRO A 554 -29.05 10.76 -50.88
C PRO A 554 -30.22 10.28 -51.75
N ALA A 555 -31.26 11.10 -51.96
CA ALA A 555 -32.40 10.74 -52.81
C ALA A 555 -32.02 10.46 -54.28
N LEU A 556 -30.92 11.02 -54.77
CA LEU A 556 -30.38 10.77 -56.10
C LEU A 556 -29.53 9.49 -56.14
N ILE A 557 -28.86 9.14 -55.04
CA ILE A 557 -28.19 7.84 -54.87
C ILE A 557 -29.23 6.71 -54.90
N THR A 558 -30.34 6.85 -54.15
CA THR A 558 -31.44 5.86 -54.16
C THR A 558 -32.02 5.66 -55.56
N ARG A 559 -32.24 6.75 -56.32
CA ARG A 559 -32.71 6.67 -57.72
C ARG A 559 -31.69 5.99 -58.64
N LEU A 560 -30.41 6.27 -58.48
CA LEU A 560 -29.34 5.65 -59.26
C LEU A 560 -29.23 4.15 -58.99
N ASN A 561 -29.27 3.73 -57.73
CA ASN A 561 -29.21 2.30 -57.37
C ASN A 561 -30.48 1.56 -57.84
N ALA A 562 -31.65 2.21 -57.84
CA ALA A 562 -32.87 1.63 -58.42
C ALA A 562 -32.74 1.39 -59.95
N GLU A 563 -32.13 2.32 -60.69
CA GLU A 563 -31.92 2.16 -62.14
C GLU A 563 -30.88 1.07 -62.45
N ILE A 564 -29.75 1.05 -61.71
CA ILE A 564 -28.73 0.00 -61.83
C ILE A 564 -29.34 -1.39 -61.54
N ALA A 565 -30.24 -1.47 -60.56
CA ALA A 565 -30.96 -2.70 -60.24
C ALA A 565 -31.87 -3.17 -61.38
N ALA A 566 -32.56 -2.26 -62.07
CA ALA A 566 -33.44 -2.57 -63.19
C ALA A 566 -32.68 -3.22 -64.37
N HIS A 567 -31.45 -2.75 -64.65
CA HIS A 567 -30.63 -3.21 -65.78
C HIS A 567 -29.53 -4.22 -65.39
N ARG A 568 -29.51 -4.69 -64.12
CA ARG A 568 -28.40 -5.47 -63.54
C ARG A 568 -28.01 -6.70 -64.37
N ALA A 569 -28.98 -7.41 -64.95
CA ALA A 569 -28.74 -8.61 -65.74
C ALA A 569 -27.95 -8.32 -67.03
N ASP A 570 -28.26 -7.22 -67.70
CA ASP A 570 -27.59 -6.81 -68.94
C ASP A 570 -26.23 -6.16 -68.65
N LEU A 571 -26.15 -5.34 -67.58
CA LEU A 571 -24.91 -4.73 -67.09
C LEU A 571 -23.87 -5.79 -66.70
N ALA A 572 -24.29 -6.91 -66.10
CA ALA A 572 -23.41 -8.02 -65.75
C ALA A 572 -23.17 -9.03 -66.90
N SER A 573 -23.73 -8.78 -68.09
CA SER A 573 -23.54 -9.61 -69.28
C SER A 573 -22.23 -9.27 -70.01
N HIS A 574 -21.71 -10.22 -70.79
CA HIS A 574 -20.52 -9.99 -71.64
C HIS A 574 -20.76 -8.96 -72.77
N GLY A 575 -22.02 -8.56 -73.02
CA GLY A 575 -22.36 -7.49 -73.96
C GLY A 575 -22.54 -6.11 -73.33
N GLY A 576 -22.67 -6.04 -72.00
CA GLY A 576 -23.09 -4.84 -71.27
C GLY A 576 -24.53 -4.43 -71.58
N CYS A 577 -25.03 -3.41 -70.87
CA CYS A 577 -26.29 -2.74 -71.23
C CYS A 577 -25.99 -1.52 -72.13
N THR A 578 -26.88 -1.14 -73.06
CA THR A 578 -26.60 -0.06 -74.03
C THR A 578 -27.72 0.98 -74.09
N PHE A 579 -27.35 2.25 -73.85
CA PHE A 579 -28.24 3.43 -73.90
C PHE A 579 -27.63 4.53 -74.78
N ASP A 580 -28.41 5.12 -75.69
CA ASP A 580 -28.01 6.30 -76.49
C ASP A 580 -26.59 6.16 -77.12
N SER A 581 -26.35 5.03 -77.79
CA SER A 581 -25.07 4.62 -78.42
C SER A 581 -23.86 4.41 -77.48
N ARG A 582 -24.08 4.32 -76.16
CA ARG A 582 -23.06 4.02 -75.14
C ARG A 582 -23.33 2.67 -74.47
N THR A 583 -22.29 1.91 -74.19
CA THR A 583 -22.37 0.61 -73.51
C THR A 583 -21.78 0.69 -72.10
N PHE A 584 -22.45 0.06 -71.14
CA PHE A 584 -22.15 0.12 -69.71
C PHE A 584 -21.98 -1.30 -69.17
N PHE A 585 -20.90 -1.52 -68.42
CA PHE A 585 -20.52 -2.82 -67.87
C PHE A 585 -20.45 -2.78 -66.33
N MET A 586 -20.80 -3.90 -65.72
CA MET A 586 -20.59 -4.20 -64.31
C MET A 586 -20.16 -5.67 -64.24
N ASP A 587 -18.92 -5.94 -64.68
CA ASP A 587 -18.41 -7.29 -64.92
C ASP A 587 -18.58 -8.18 -63.66
N GLY A 588 -19.46 -9.19 -63.74
CA GLY A 588 -19.80 -10.07 -62.61
C GLY A 588 -20.78 -9.51 -61.57
N GLY A 589 -21.39 -8.34 -61.81
CA GLY A 589 -22.33 -7.70 -60.89
C GLY A 589 -21.67 -6.97 -59.70
N ALA A 590 -20.40 -6.57 -59.87
CA ALA A 590 -19.56 -5.94 -58.86
C ALA A 590 -18.71 -4.78 -59.42
N ASP A 591 -18.10 -4.01 -58.53
CA ASP A 591 -17.03 -3.05 -58.82
C ASP A 591 -15.80 -3.79 -59.38
N CYS A 592 -15.31 -3.38 -60.56
CA CYS A 592 -14.22 -4.06 -61.27
C CYS A 592 -12.82 -3.86 -60.66
N VAL A 593 -12.70 -3.18 -59.51
CA VAL A 593 -11.45 -2.82 -58.83
C VAL A 593 -11.43 -3.28 -57.38
N SER A 594 -12.51 -3.06 -56.64
CA SER A 594 -12.65 -3.49 -55.23
C SER A 594 -13.34 -4.85 -55.08
N PHE A 595 -14.00 -5.34 -56.13
CA PHE A 595 -14.87 -6.52 -56.14
C PHE A 595 -16.08 -6.41 -55.18
N GLU A 596 -16.41 -5.19 -54.77
CA GLU A 596 -17.61 -4.88 -53.97
C GLU A 596 -18.87 -5.19 -54.78
N GLN A 597 -19.73 -6.05 -54.23
CA GLN A 597 -20.92 -6.58 -54.91
C GLN A 597 -22.05 -5.56 -54.94
N PHE A 598 -22.77 -5.46 -56.06
CA PHE A 598 -23.94 -4.59 -56.13
C PHE A 598 -25.11 -5.14 -55.31
N ASP A 599 -25.45 -4.43 -54.24
CA ASP A 599 -26.66 -4.60 -53.43
C ASP A 599 -27.56 -3.36 -53.58
N PRO A 600 -28.78 -3.47 -54.13
CA PRO A 600 -29.69 -2.34 -54.30
C PRO A 600 -30.30 -1.81 -52.99
N SER A 601 -30.11 -2.52 -51.87
CA SER A 601 -30.55 -2.10 -50.53
C SER A 601 -29.47 -1.38 -49.73
N ALA A 602 -28.21 -1.36 -50.22
CA ALA A 602 -27.09 -0.69 -49.57
C ALA A 602 -27.00 0.80 -49.98
N ASP A 603 -26.64 1.66 -49.01
CA ASP A 603 -26.38 3.09 -49.22
C ASP A 603 -24.96 3.34 -49.78
N VAL A 604 -24.65 2.65 -50.89
CA VAL A 604 -23.39 2.75 -51.61
C VAL A 604 -23.60 3.60 -52.86
N GLU A 605 -22.83 4.69 -52.99
CA GLU A 605 -22.86 5.50 -54.22
C GLU A 605 -22.02 4.83 -55.32
N TRP A 606 -22.67 4.53 -56.43
CA TRP A 606 -22.04 4.04 -57.65
C TRP A 606 -21.73 5.18 -58.62
N CYS A 607 -20.67 5.03 -59.40
CA CYS A 607 -20.19 5.99 -60.38
C CYS A 607 -19.64 5.28 -61.61
N LEU A 608 -19.45 6.01 -62.71
CA LEU A 608 -18.87 5.49 -63.93
C LEU A 608 -17.40 5.86 -64.02
N ILE A 609 -16.53 4.87 -64.24
CA ILE A 609 -15.25 5.08 -64.90
C ILE A 609 -15.42 4.81 -66.39
N ARG A 610 -14.77 5.61 -67.22
CA ARG A 610 -14.77 5.40 -68.67
C ARG A 610 -13.94 4.16 -69.04
N ARG A 611 -14.23 3.49 -70.16
CA ARG A 611 -13.48 2.31 -70.67
C ARG A 611 -12.69 2.62 -71.96
N ASN A 612 -13.09 3.65 -72.73
CA ASN A 612 -12.42 4.06 -73.98
C ASN A 612 -12.26 5.60 -74.13
N GLU A 613 -11.37 6.06 -75.02
CA GLU A 613 -11.17 7.52 -75.24
C GLU A 613 -12.36 8.22 -75.93
N ASN A 614 -13.33 7.48 -76.46
CA ASN A 614 -14.44 8.00 -77.28
C ASN A 614 -15.72 8.35 -76.49
N ASN A 615 -15.74 8.15 -75.16
CA ASN A 615 -16.95 8.30 -74.32
C ASN A 615 -18.12 7.38 -74.71
N THR A 616 -17.85 6.23 -75.34
CA THR A 616 -18.90 5.27 -75.76
C THR A 616 -18.95 3.99 -74.92
N VAL A 617 -17.96 3.75 -74.04
CA VAL A 617 -17.98 2.59 -73.14
C VAL A 617 -17.55 2.99 -71.73
N PHE A 618 -18.23 2.47 -70.71
CA PHE A 618 -18.02 2.75 -69.28
C PHE A 618 -18.16 1.49 -68.42
N ASP A 619 -17.50 1.50 -67.26
CA ASP A 619 -17.59 0.50 -66.20
C ASP A 619 -18.17 1.12 -64.92
N LEU A 620 -19.00 0.39 -64.19
CA LEU A 620 -19.52 0.78 -62.88
C LEU A 620 -18.55 0.43 -61.75
N ILE A 621 -18.21 1.43 -60.92
CA ILE A 621 -17.39 1.30 -59.71
C ILE A 621 -17.98 2.13 -58.56
N THR A 622 -17.62 1.84 -57.31
CA THR A 622 -18.10 2.63 -56.15
C THR A 622 -17.33 3.94 -56.01
N VAL A 623 -17.96 4.93 -55.39
CA VAL A 623 -17.29 6.22 -55.10
C VAL A 623 -16.17 6.07 -54.08
N VAL A 624 -16.19 5.02 -53.24
CA VAL A 624 -15.07 4.67 -52.35
C VAL A 624 -13.85 4.24 -53.17
N THR A 625 -14.04 3.37 -54.16
CA THR A 625 -13.02 3.00 -55.16
C THR A 625 -12.51 4.23 -55.90
N ALA A 626 -13.40 5.08 -56.42
CA ALA A 626 -13.03 6.26 -57.19
C ALA A 626 -12.23 7.30 -56.36
N ASP A 627 -12.64 7.64 -55.12
CA ASP A 627 -11.85 8.53 -54.27
C ASP A 627 -10.55 7.86 -53.81
N ALA A 628 -10.49 6.53 -53.64
CA ALA A 628 -9.22 5.82 -53.44
C ALA A 628 -8.29 5.95 -54.65
N MET A 629 -8.78 5.75 -55.87
CA MET A 629 -8.04 5.93 -57.12
C MET A 629 -7.52 7.36 -57.27
N ILE A 630 -8.37 8.37 -57.00
CA ILE A 630 -8.01 9.79 -57.06
C ILE A 630 -6.97 10.15 -55.99
N ARG A 631 -7.19 9.79 -54.72
CA ARG A 631 -6.24 10.06 -53.62
C ARG A 631 -4.88 9.39 -53.84
N ASN A 632 -4.89 8.15 -54.31
CA ASN A 632 -3.67 7.38 -54.57
C ASN A 632 -3.01 7.77 -55.90
N GLY A 633 -3.65 8.59 -56.74
CA GLY A 633 -3.17 8.96 -58.06
C GLY A 633 -2.90 7.76 -58.95
N THR A 634 -3.79 6.77 -58.95
CA THR A 634 -3.68 5.59 -59.83
C THR A 634 -3.90 5.99 -61.29
N ASN A 635 -3.21 5.31 -62.19
CA ASN A 635 -3.58 5.38 -63.60
C ASN A 635 -4.98 4.80 -63.81
N HIS A 636 -5.68 5.34 -64.81
CA HIS A 636 -6.93 4.84 -65.33
C HIS A 636 -6.74 3.39 -65.79
N LEU A 637 -7.55 2.48 -65.25
CA LEU A 637 -7.36 1.02 -65.35
C LEU A 637 -7.20 0.54 -66.79
N VAL A 638 -8.14 0.91 -67.67
CA VAL A 638 -8.17 0.43 -69.06
C VAL A 638 -7.35 1.30 -70.03
N LEU A 639 -7.25 2.62 -69.78
CA LEU A 639 -6.48 3.53 -70.65
C LEU A 639 -4.99 3.65 -70.29
N GLY A 640 -4.53 3.04 -69.18
CA GLY A 640 -3.12 2.97 -68.76
C GLY A 640 -2.45 4.28 -68.35
N ARG A 641 -3.06 5.43 -68.62
CA ARG A 641 -2.60 6.80 -68.34
C ARG A 641 -3.20 7.39 -67.04
N PRO A 642 -2.69 8.49 -66.47
CA PRO A 642 -3.34 9.19 -65.37
C PRO A 642 -4.81 9.57 -65.67
N LEU A 643 -5.63 9.57 -64.63
CA LEU A 643 -7.00 10.08 -64.66
C LEU A 643 -7.01 11.59 -65.03
N ARG A 644 -8.00 11.99 -65.83
CA ARG A 644 -8.30 13.37 -66.22
C ARG A 644 -9.72 13.74 -65.75
N PRO A 645 -10.04 15.04 -65.57
CA PRO A 645 -11.43 15.49 -65.42
C PRO A 645 -12.31 14.90 -66.53
N GLY A 646 -13.41 14.24 -66.15
CA GLY A 646 -14.33 13.57 -67.08
C GLY A 646 -14.03 12.09 -67.39
N ASP A 647 -12.90 11.51 -66.96
CA ASP A 647 -12.72 10.04 -66.99
C ASP A 647 -13.58 9.33 -65.91
N LEU A 648 -14.02 10.08 -64.89
CA LEU A 648 -14.92 9.65 -63.81
C LEU A 648 -16.17 10.54 -63.76
N LEU A 649 -17.35 9.93 -63.76
CA LEU A 649 -18.65 10.60 -63.70
C LEU A 649 -19.48 10.06 -62.52
N ARG A 650 -20.20 10.91 -61.78
CA ARG A 650 -21.08 10.49 -60.66
C ARG A 650 -22.39 11.29 -60.60
N GLY A 651 -23.29 10.87 -59.71
CA GLY A 651 -24.57 11.54 -59.47
C GLY A 651 -25.42 11.76 -60.73
N GLU A 652 -25.92 12.98 -60.91
CA GLU A 652 -26.88 13.35 -61.96
C GLU A 652 -26.33 13.10 -63.38
N ALA A 653 -25.00 13.17 -63.57
CA ALA A 653 -24.35 12.86 -64.84
C ALA A 653 -24.42 11.37 -65.20
N VAL A 654 -24.38 10.47 -64.21
CA VAL A 654 -24.57 9.02 -64.42
C VAL A 654 -26.05 8.70 -64.60
N LEU A 655 -26.92 9.31 -63.78
CA LEU A 655 -28.36 9.08 -63.89
C LEU A 655 -28.86 9.44 -65.30
N ASN A 656 -28.49 10.60 -65.85
CA ASN A 656 -28.87 11.02 -67.21
C ASN A 656 -28.25 10.17 -68.35
N LEU A 657 -27.31 9.27 -68.06
CA LEU A 657 -26.79 8.29 -69.02
C LEU A 657 -27.53 6.95 -68.98
N LEU A 658 -28.20 6.63 -67.86
CA LEU A 658 -28.97 5.39 -67.67
C LEU A 658 -30.48 5.62 -67.86
N THR A 659 -31.07 6.64 -67.23
CA THR A 659 -32.53 6.84 -67.12
C THR A 659 -33.17 7.63 -68.26
N LYS A 660 -32.53 7.83 -69.43
CA LYS A 660 -32.85 8.97 -70.31
C LYS A 660 -34.17 8.86 -71.11
N VAL A 661 -35.27 9.03 -70.40
CA VAL A 661 -36.64 9.34 -70.83
C VAL A 661 -37.04 10.63 -70.10
N ALA A 662 -37.70 11.59 -70.75
CA ALA A 662 -37.64 13.00 -70.34
C ALA A 662 -38.69 13.47 -69.28
N GLY A 663 -38.25 14.03 -68.13
CA GLY A 663 -39.09 14.76 -67.13
C GLY A 663 -38.37 15.20 -65.80
N PRO A 664 -38.81 16.27 -65.05
CA PRO A 664 -38.09 16.85 -63.87
C PRO A 664 -38.83 16.90 -62.45
N LEU A 665 -38.12 17.02 -61.29
CA LEU A 665 -38.60 16.93 -59.85
C LEU A 665 -37.70 17.58 -58.69
N GLY A 666 -38.07 17.50 -57.36
CA GLY A 666 -37.34 17.87 -56.06
C GLY A 666 -38.21 17.73 -54.74
N GLU A 667 -37.88 17.97 -53.41
CA GLU A 667 -36.68 18.16 -52.51
C GLU A 667 -37.02 18.22 -50.93
N SER A 668 -36.08 18.54 -49.97
CA SER A 668 -36.17 18.95 -48.49
C SER A 668 -35.99 17.97 -47.23
N ALA A 669 -35.69 18.45 -45.96
CA ALA A 669 -35.12 17.69 -44.76
C ALA A 669 -35.21 18.26 -43.24
N GLY A 670 -34.73 17.57 -42.13
CA GLY A 670 -34.39 18.12 -40.72
C GLY A 670 -34.43 17.24 -39.35
N SER A 671 -33.68 17.52 -38.21
CA SER A 671 -33.72 16.83 -36.80
C SER A 671 -32.90 17.41 -35.54
N GLY A 672 -32.97 16.89 -34.24
CA GLY A 672 -32.06 17.20 -33.01
C GLY A 672 -32.47 16.81 -31.47
N ALA A 673 -31.57 16.69 -30.41
CA ALA A 673 -31.85 16.15 -28.97
C ALA A 673 -30.98 16.54 -27.61
N PRO A 674 -30.64 15.75 -26.48
CA PRO A 674 -30.77 16.14 -24.98
C PRO A 674 -29.76 15.65 -23.76
N MET A 675 -30.04 15.96 -22.42
CA MET A 675 -29.78 15.24 -21.04
C MET A 675 -28.66 15.51 -19.89
N GLY A 676 -28.87 15.08 -18.56
CA GLY A 676 -27.87 15.01 -17.37
C GLY A 676 -28.33 14.76 -15.83
N GLY A 677 -27.47 14.33 -14.81
CA GLY A 677 -27.78 14.12 -13.30
C GLY A 677 -26.70 13.53 -12.23
N GLN A 678 -26.90 13.48 -10.85
CA GLN A 678 -25.88 13.07 -9.75
C GLN A 678 -26.36 12.56 -8.27
N LEU A 679 -25.49 12.31 -7.22
CA LEU A 679 -25.71 11.54 -5.88
C LEU A 679 -24.89 11.90 -4.54
N ALA A 680 -25.05 11.22 -3.34
CA ALA A 680 -24.58 11.64 -1.92
C ALA A 680 -24.19 10.56 -0.77
N PRO A 681 -23.70 10.88 0.51
CA PRO A 681 -22.98 9.99 1.53
C PRO A 681 -23.42 9.89 3.09
N PRO A 682 -22.72 9.17 4.06
CA PRO A 682 -23.21 8.66 5.41
C PRO A 682 -22.53 9.06 6.82
N VAL A 683 -22.70 8.27 7.94
CA VAL A 683 -22.74 8.67 9.43
C VAL A 683 -21.88 7.82 10.47
N SER A 684 -21.94 8.12 11.81
CA SER A 684 -21.07 7.72 12.98
C SER A 684 -21.72 6.83 14.11
N THR A 685 -20.96 6.37 15.13
CA THR A 685 -21.19 5.05 15.82
C THR A 685 -21.03 4.88 17.37
N SER A 686 -20.75 5.92 18.18
CA SER A 686 -19.92 5.79 19.41
C SER A 686 -20.30 4.88 20.63
N LYS A 687 -21.43 5.10 21.34
CA LYS A 687 -21.68 4.72 22.78
C LYS A 687 -21.57 3.24 23.26
N SER A 688 -21.14 2.29 22.45
CA SER A 688 -21.48 0.85 22.60
C SER A 688 -20.60 -0.02 23.52
N LEU A 689 -19.59 0.54 24.21
CA LEU A 689 -18.50 -0.25 24.80
C LEU A 689 -18.61 -0.52 26.32
N LEU A 690 -18.88 0.49 27.16
CA LEU A 690 -18.96 0.30 28.62
C LEU A 690 -20.10 -0.66 29.04
N SER A 691 -21.19 -0.68 28.28
CA SER A 691 -22.29 -1.64 28.48
C SER A 691 -21.84 -3.10 28.31
N ARG A 692 -20.93 -3.38 27.37
CA ARG A 692 -20.41 -4.74 27.12
C ARG A 692 -19.56 -5.27 28.26
N PHE A 693 -18.76 -4.42 28.92
CA PHE A 693 -18.00 -4.86 30.10
C PHE A 693 -18.91 -5.15 31.29
N ARG A 694 -19.91 -4.30 31.55
CA ARG A 694 -20.92 -4.56 32.60
C ARG A 694 -21.72 -5.84 32.31
N GLN A 695 -22.06 -6.10 31.05
CA GLN A 695 -22.73 -7.34 30.59
C GLN A 695 -21.85 -8.60 30.75
N PHE A 696 -20.53 -8.47 30.86
CA PHE A 696 -19.62 -9.59 31.13
C PHE A 696 -19.47 -9.90 32.63
N LEU A 697 -19.69 -8.91 33.51
CA LEU A 697 -19.63 -9.08 34.97
C LEU A 697 -20.99 -9.47 35.59
N GLY A 698 -22.10 -9.16 34.89
CA GLY A 698 -23.49 -9.39 35.29
C GLY A 698 -23.94 -10.85 35.12
#